data_AF-A0A231RAL1-F1
#
_entry.id   AF-A0A231RAL1-F1
#
_cell.length_a   1.000
_cell.length_b   1.000
_cell.length_c   1.000
_cell.angle_alpha   90.00
_cell.angle_beta   90.00
_cell.angle_gamma   90.00
#
_symmetry.space_group_name_H-M   'P 1'
#
loop_
_entity.id
_entity.type
_entity.pdbx_description
1 polymer ?
#
loop_
_entity_poly.entity_id
_entity_poly.type
_entity_poly.pdbx_seq_one_letter_code
_entity_poly.pdbx_strand_id
1 'polypeptide(L)'
;MIEMILKPFIQPIKRKIIMPLKRAGRLPKLIVRWLVKWMRSIMGGKLRSLENYWKVGTFYIAKKLFVIIILLSLVIVYFGFIKPPKFVDKWFARTPKIEASSAMAQGFTGLAKIVDENGNLVYQGPLDNGQFSGAGKLFAPDGTLLYIGDFSQGLKSGKGELYDASGALLYRGQFAADLYEGKGTLFKTDGSILYDGGFAAGKYEGKGTLYSAPDQPLYAGAFAGGEYQGAGKLYDESGKLVYEGAFNAGKYEGAGKLYRPDGSLHYEGQFLAGVLSGAGKEYFPSGVAKYEGAFLLGKYHGTGKLMNEQGIVLYDGGFVGGLRDGDGKAFGPDGIAQYAGKFKGDQYEGVGTLLDADGAAVYTGYFKGGEIHVQGFLGLSLPKLQELLGAPDAPAAGEIVPEELEPFVEEEPPIDSPAEESDGGGDNGGGSTGDGSGTGDAGGSGAGEAPAASGGAGSDAAAGGSTTGSDGSSSAGGTTTGSDGGSTSGEGSNGNSGGDTSSGDGAGSNANGGGDANGDSGAGSNSNGSDSSGGGADSNAGGNTGAGTGSNAKGGNSVANVSSSIAGGTSNRSSSPIVLAAAKTRIVKVLPPSPAESEAEILPDLPPEPLDFSYAAHQFSFKLKADEDNPEAYAVTEINTWNKTVLERLAKVMEDEKLKGIKQSLGGSKYEMTYLWNDALYIFTYNKDVPVRLSVHQLQQ
;
A
#
# COMPACT_ATOMS: atom_id res chain seq x y z
N MET A 1 -16.62 -53.17 -38.89
CA MET A 1 -16.11 -53.05 -40.28
C MET A 1 -15.30 -54.28 -40.74
N ILE A 2 -14.35 -54.80 -39.96
CA ILE A 2 -13.54 -55.99 -40.35
C ILE A 2 -14.38 -57.27 -40.52
N GLU A 3 -15.41 -57.49 -39.70
CA GLU A 3 -16.29 -58.67 -39.82
C GLU A 3 -17.12 -58.72 -41.11
N MET A 4 -17.44 -57.57 -41.71
CA MET A 4 -18.24 -57.49 -42.93
C MET A 4 -17.42 -57.80 -44.18
N ILE A 5 -16.12 -57.48 -44.14
CA ILE A 5 -15.17 -57.69 -45.24
C ILE A 5 -14.68 -59.15 -45.26
N LEU A 6 -14.43 -59.76 -44.09
CA LEU A 6 -13.89 -61.13 -44.03
C LEU A 6 -14.96 -62.24 -44.12
N LYS A 7 -16.21 -61.99 -43.75
CA LYS A 7 -17.29 -63.00 -43.80
C LYS A 7 -17.49 -63.67 -45.17
N PRO A 8 -17.59 -62.94 -46.30
CA PRO A 8 -17.83 -63.55 -47.61
C PRO A 8 -16.65 -64.40 -48.10
N PHE A 9 -15.42 -64.13 -47.62
CA PHE A 9 -14.23 -64.90 -47.98
C PHE A 9 -13.99 -66.10 -47.05
N ILE A 10 -14.29 -65.98 -45.75
CA ILE A 10 -14.07 -67.04 -44.75
C ILE A 10 -15.17 -68.09 -44.79
N GLN A 11 -16.43 -67.72 -45.03
CA GLN A 11 -17.55 -68.68 -45.03
C GLN A 11 -17.39 -69.85 -46.03
N PRO A 12 -17.00 -69.65 -47.30
CA PRO A 12 -16.79 -70.77 -48.23
C PRO A 12 -15.64 -71.69 -47.78
N ILE A 13 -14.56 -71.12 -47.22
CA ILE A 13 -13.40 -71.87 -46.70
C ILE A 13 -13.77 -72.67 -45.44
N LYS A 14 -14.52 -72.06 -44.52
CA LYS A 14 -14.98 -72.69 -43.27
C LYS A 14 -15.90 -73.89 -43.55
N ARG A 15 -16.78 -73.76 -44.56
CA ARG A 15 -17.77 -74.78 -44.91
C ARG A 15 -17.19 -75.92 -45.77
N LYS A 16 -16.32 -75.61 -46.74
CA LYS A 16 -15.73 -76.64 -47.65
C LYS A 16 -14.46 -77.30 -47.11
N ILE A 17 -13.65 -76.61 -46.30
CA ILE A 17 -12.32 -77.10 -45.90
C ILE A 17 -12.27 -77.39 -44.40
N ILE A 18 -12.67 -76.44 -43.55
CA ILE A 18 -12.46 -76.54 -42.10
C ILE A 18 -13.43 -77.54 -41.42
N MET A 19 -14.71 -77.55 -41.82
CA MET A 19 -15.71 -78.50 -41.30
C MET A 19 -15.38 -79.98 -41.58
N PRO A 20 -15.00 -80.40 -42.80
CA PRO A 20 -14.59 -81.79 -43.04
C PRO A 20 -13.26 -82.13 -42.36
N LEU A 21 -12.31 -81.18 -42.23
CA LEU A 21 -11.05 -81.41 -41.51
C LEU A 21 -11.25 -81.62 -40.00
N LYS A 22 -12.25 -80.96 -39.38
CA LYS A 22 -12.62 -81.19 -37.97
C LYS A 22 -13.29 -82.55 -37.73
N ARG A 23 -13.98 -83.12 -38.73
CA ARG A 23 -14.55 -84.48 -38.66
C ARG A 23 -13.52 -85.58 -38.94
N ALA A 24 -12.49 -85.29 -39.74
CA ALA A 24 -11.39 -86.21 -39.99
C ALA A 24 -10.35 -86.13 -38.85
N GLY A 25 -10.56 -86.91 -37.79
CA GLY A 25 -9.70 -86.89 -36.58
C GLY A 25 -8.21 -87.15 -36.81
N ARG A 26 -7.77 -87.61 -37.99
CA ARG A 26 -6.36 -87.68 -38.43
C ARG A 26 -6.26 -87.54 -39.95
N LEU A 27 -5.31 -86.72 -40.42
CA LEU A 27 -4.92 -86.69 -41.83
C LEU A 27 -4.42 -88.09 -42.27
N PRO A 28 -4.87 -88.63 -43.41
CA PRO A 28 -4.40 -89.92 -43.91
C PRO A 28 -2.87 -89.95 -43.99
N LYS A 29 -2.24 -90.95 -43.37
CA LYS A 29 -0.76 -91.09 -43.31
C LYS A 29 -0.10 -91.06 -44.69
N LEU A 30 -0.84 -91.44 -45.75
CA LEU A 30 -0.40 -91.37 -47.14
C LEU A 30 -0.18 -89.93 -47.63
N ILE A 31 -1.08 -89.00 -47.29
CA ILE A 31 -0.97 -87.59 -47.68
C ILE A 31 0.20 -86.92 -46.95
N VAL A 32 0.38 -87.22 -45.67
CA VAL A 32 1.50 -86.70 -44.88
C VAL A 32 2.83 -87.22 -45.42
N ARG A 33 2.93 -88.52 -45.74
CA ARG A 33 4.15 -89.09 -46.34
C ARG A 33 4.46 -88.49 -47.72
N TRP A 34 3.44 -88.27 -48.54
CA TRP A 34 3.58 -87.61 -49.83
C TRP A 34 4.05 -86.15 -49.67
N LEU A 35 3.43 -85.39 -48.78
CA LEU A 35 3.78 -83.99 -48.49
C LEU A 35 5.21 -83.85 -47.94
N VAL A 36 5.61 -84.72 -47.01
CA VAL A 36 6.97 -84.72 -46.44
C VAL A 36 8.03 -85.06 -47.50
N LYS A 37 7.74 -86.02 -48.39
CA LYS A 37 8.63 -86.38 -49.50
C LYS A 37 8.75 -85.24 -50.52
N TRP A 38 7.62 -84.57 -50.82
CA TRP A 38 7.57 -83.39 -51.69
C TRP A 38 8.34 -82.20 -51.10
N MET A 39 8.15 -81.88 -49.81
CA MET A 39 8.90 -80.81 -49.13
C MET A 39 10.41 -81.10 -49.09
N ARG A 40 10.81 -82.35 -48.81
CA ARG A 40 12.23 -82.73 -48.74
C ARG A 40 12.93 -82.63 -50.10
N SER A 41 12.19 -82.86 -51.20
CA SER A 41 12.67 -82.62 -52.57
C SER A 41 12.94 -81.13 -52.84
N ILE A 42 12.05 -80.23 -52.38
CA ILE A 42 12.19 -78.78 -52.59
C ILE A 42 13.28 -78.16 -51.68
N MET A 43 13.46 -78.69 -50.47
CA MET A 43 14.43 -78.16 -49.51
C MET A 43 15.88 -78.61 -49.74
N GLY A 44 16.14 -79.61 -50.58
CA GLY A 44 17.48 -80.22 -50.77
C GLY A 44 18.44 -79.52 -51.74
N GLY A 45 17.96 -78.67 -52.65
CA GLY A 45 18.79 -78.06 -53.70
C GLY A 45 19.72 -76.93 -53.20
N LYS A 46 20.96 -76.84 -53.73
CA LYS A 46 21.85 -75.68 -53.49
C LYS A 46 21.30 -74.44 -54.21
N LEU A 47 21.32 -73.28 -53.53
CA LEU A 47 20.68 -72.02 -53.97
C LEU A 47 21.29 -71.36 -55.23
N ARG A 48 22.29 -71.99 -55.87
CA ARG A 48 23.07 -71.44 -56.99
C ARG A 48 22.57 -71.83 -58.39
N SER A 49 21.46 -72.57 -58.50
CA SER A 49 20.83 -72.93 -59.79
C SER A 49 19.52 -72.16 -60.00
N LEU A 50 19.31 -71.59 -61.19
CA LEU A 50 18.11 -70.84 -61.59
C LEU A 50 16.83 -71.70 -61.49
N GLU A 51 16.96 -73.02 -61.59
CA GLU A 51 15.87 -74.00 -61.51
C GLU A 51 15.19 -74.05 -60.12
N ASN A 52 15.84 -73.51 -59.09
CA ASN A 52 15.32 -73.47 -57.71
C ASN A 52 14.48 -72.23 -57.39
N TYR A 53 14.18 -71.40 -58.38
CA TYR A 53 13.37 -70.20 -58.26
C TYR A 53 12.09 -70.29 -59.12
N TRP A 54 11.02 -69.64 -58.67
CA TRP A 54 9.83 -69.38 -59.50
C TRP A 54 9.96 -67.97 -60.05
N LYS A 55 9.82 -67.81 -61.37
CA LYS A 55 9.73 -66.50 -62.00
C LYS A 55 8.29 -66.00 -61.88
N VAL A 56 8.09 -64.95 -61.09
CA VAL A 56 6.78 -64.31 -60.92
C VAL A 56 6.94 -62.85 -61.34
N GLY A 57 6.47 -62.54 -62.54
CA GLY A 57 6.70 -61.23 -63.17
C GLY A 57 8.19 -60.94 -63.39
N THR A 58 8.69 -59.87 -62.78
CA THR A 58 10.10 -59.42 -62.83
C THR A 58 10.99 -60.04 -61.74
N PHE A 59 10.42 -60.75 -60.77
CA PHE A 59 11.16 -61.27 -59.61
C PHE A 59 11.29 -62.79 -59.63
N TYR A 60 12.40 -63.28 -59.03
CA TYR A 60 12.64 -64.69 -58.79
C TYR A 60 12.44 -65.00 -57.30
N ILE A 61 11.38 -65.74 -56.96
CA ILE A 61 11.12 -66.17 -55.59
C ILE A 61 11.72 -67.56 -55.39
N ALA A 62 12.59 -67.72 -54.40
CA ALA A 62 13.16 -69.02 -54.10
C ALA A 62 12.04 -70.01 -53.71
N LYS A 63 12.01 -71.20 -54.33
CA LYS A 63 11.04 -72.27 -54.02
C LYS A 63 11.02 -72.59 -52.51
N LYS A 64 12.18 -72.53 -51.85
CA LYS A 64 12.32 -72.73 -50.40
C LYS A 64 11.64 -71.63 -49.57
N LEU A 65 11.79 -70.36 -49.98
CA LEU A 65 11.17 -69.23 -49.29
C LEU A 65 9.65 -69.32 -49.35
N PHE A 66 9.09 -69.70 -50.50
CA PHE A 66 7.66 -69.89 -50.67
C PHE A 66 7.10 -71.00 -49.75
N VAL A 67 7.79 -72.14 -49.64
CA VAL A 67 7.38 -73.22 -48.72
C VAL A 67 7.47 -72.77 -47.26
N ILE A 68 8.51 -72.01 -46.89
CA ILE A 68 8.63 -71.44 -45.53
C ILE A 68 7.46 -70.49 -45.25
N ILE A 69 7.10 -69.60 -46.19
CA ILE A 69 5.97 -68.67 -46.04
C ILE A 69 4.64 -69.44 -45.90
N ILE A 70 4.42 -70.50 -46.68
CA ILE A 70 3.23 -71.35 -46.55
C ILE A 70 3.19 -72.04 -45.17
N LEU A 71 4.33 -72.53 -44.68
CA LEU A 71 4.40 -73.20 -43.38
C LEU A 71 4.16 -72.19 -42.23
N LEU A 72 4.75 -71.00 -42.34
CA LEU A 72 4.60 -69.91 -41.37
C LEU A 72 3.16 -69.37 -41.35
N SER A 73 2.52 -69.23 -42.51
CA SER A 73 1.09 -68.87 -42.60
C SER A 73 0.16 -69.95 -42.04
N LEU A 74 0.44 -71.24 -42.26
CA LEU A 74 -0.30 -72.34 -41.61
C LEU A 74 -0.17 -72.32 -40.09
N VAL A 75 1.03 -71.99 -39.58
CA VAL A 75 1.29 -71.81 -38.15
C VAL A 75 0.52 -70.61 -37.59
N ILE A 76 0.53 -69.47 -38.30
CA ILE A 76 -0.27 -68.28 -37.94
C ILE A 76 -1.76 -68.59 -37.95
N VAL A 77 -2.27 -69.33 -38.92
CA VAL A 77 -3.69 -69.71 -38.98
C VAL A 77 -4.04 -70.69 -37.85
N TYR A 78 -3.17 -71.65 -37.55
CA TYR A 78 -3.37 -72.61 -36.48
C TYR A 78 -3.40 -71.93 -35.10
N PHE A 79 -2.41 -71.08 -34.80
CA PHE A 79 -2.35 -70.34 -33.54
C PHE A 79 -3.33 -69.16 -33.49
N GLY A 80 -3.70 -68.56 -34.62
CA GLY A 80 -4.67 -67.47 -34.66
C GLY A 80 -6.13 -67.92 -34.53
N PHE A 81 -6.48 -69.11 -35.06
CA PHE A 81 -7.89 -69.51 -35.19
C PHE A 81 -8.27 -70.85 -34.54
N ILE A 82 -7.33 -71.78 -34.30
CA ILE A 82 -7.65 -73.13 -33.83
C ILE A 82 -7.31 -73.32 -32.35
N LYS A 83 -6.14 -72.84 -31.91
CA LYS A 83 -5.72 -72.80 -30.50
C LYS A 83 -4.81 -71.59 -30.23
N PRO A 84 -5.37 -70.42 -29.86
CA PRO A 84 -4.55 -69.29 -29.42
C PRO A 84 -3.76 -69.64 -28.15
N PRO A 85 -2.43 -69.44 -28.15
CA PRO A 85 -1.63 -69.46 -26.93
C PRO A 85 -2.09 -68.33 -25.99
N LYS A 86 -2.00 -68.53 -24.67
CA LYS A 86 -2.47 -67.56 -23.66
C LYS A 86 -1.90 -66.12 -23.81
N PHE A 87 -0.78 -65.94 -24.49
CA PHE A 87 -0.21 -64.60 -24.74
C PHE A 87 -0.96 -63.82 -25.84
N VAL A 88 -1.66 -64.52 -26.74
CA VAL A 88 -2.38 -63.93 -27.88
C VAL A 88 -3.62 -63.18 -27.40
N ASP A 89 -4.30 -63.66 -26.35
CA ASP A 89 -5.41 -62.95 -25.72
C ASP A 89 -4.98 -61.62 -25.09
N LYS A 90 -3.74 -61.54 -24.58
CA LYS A 90 -3.13 -60.30 -24.08
C LYS A 90 -2.80 -59.31 -25.21
N TRP A 91 -2.56 -59.80 -26.43
CA TRP A 91 -2.18 -59.00 -27.58
C TRP A 91 -3.38 -58.52 -28.41
N PHE A 92 -4.49 -59.27 -28.41
CA PHE A 92 -5.73 -58.88 -29.12
C PHE A 92 -6.74 -58.09 -28.27
N ALA A 93 -6.42 -57.84 -26.99
CA ALA A 93 -7.09 -56.90 -26.08
C ALA A 93 -8.54 -56.56 -26.45
N ARG A 94 -9.42 -57.59 -26.46
CA ARG A 94 -10.86 -57.35 -26.54
C ARG A 94 -11.26 -56.78 -25.19
N THR A 95 -11.26 -55.45 -25.08
CA THR A 95 -11.74 -54.76 -23.88
C THR A 95 -13.17 -55.27 -23.60
N PRO A 96 -13.44 -55.88 -22.44
CA PRO A 96 -14.80 -56.26 -22.09
C PRO A 96 -15.70 -55.02 -22.10
N LYS A 97 -16.87 -55.16 -22.74
CA LYS A 97 -17.96 -54.20 -22.60
C LYS A 97 -18.76 -54.64 -21.38
N ILE A 98 -18.83 -53.78 -20.37
CA ILE A 98 -19.57 -54.03 -19.13
C ILE A 98 -20.77 -53.08 -19.15
N GLU A 99 -21.98 -53.61 -18.98
CA GLU A 99 -23.17 -52.78 -18.80
C GLU A 99 -23.14 -52.21 -17.37
N ALA A 100 -23.44 -50.92 -17.22
CA ALA A 100 -23.29 -50.12 -16.00
C ALA A 100 -24.10 -50.65 -14.81
N SER A 101 -25.06 -51.54 -15.04
CA SER A 101 -25.88 -52.17 -14.00
C SER A 101 -25.39 -53.57 -13.57
N SER A 102 -24.33 -54.12 -14.19
CA SER A 102 -23.97 -55.51 -13.94
C SER A 102 -23.14 -55.67 -12.66
N ALA A 103 -23.57 -56.59 -11.80
CA ALA A 103 -22.77 -57.13 -10.68
C ALA A 103 -21.37 -57.65 -11.10
N MET A 104 -21.12 -57.77 -12.42
CA MET A 104 -19.82 -58.09 -13.01
C MET A 104 -18.79 -56.95 -12.96
N ALA A 105 -19.21 -55.71 -12.69
CA ALA A 105 -18.28 -54.61 -12.43
C ALA A 105 -17.64 -54.71 -11.04
N GLN A 106 -18.37 -55.23 -10.04
CA GLN A 106 -17.85 -55.35 -8.67
C GLN A 106 -16.64 -56.28 -8.61
N GLY A 107 -15.49 -55.75 -8.17
CA GLY A 107 -14.24 -56.49 -8.08
C GLY A 107 -13.48 -56.65 -9.40
N PHE A 108 -13.99 -56.14 -10.53
CA PHE A 108 -13.25 -56.22 -11.79
C PHE A 108 -12.06 -55.26 -11.78
N THR A 109 -10.89 -55.78 -12.19
CA THR A 109 -9.65 -55.01 -12.31
C THR A 109 -9.08 -55.17 -13.72
N GLY A 110 -8.85 -54.05 -14.42
CA GLY A 110 -8.33 -54.01 -15.79
C GLY A 110 -9.05 -53.03 -16.70
N LEU A 111 -8.68 -52.99 -17.99
CA LEU A 111 -9.29 -52.08 -18.96
C LEU A 111 -10.73 -52.50 -19.30
N ALA A 112 -11.68 -51.57 -19.20
CA ALA A 112 -13.09 -51.80 -19.50
C ALA A 112 -13.72 -50.64 -20.29
N LYS A 113 -14.84 -50.94 -20.94
CA LYS A 113 -15.79 -49.95 -21.46
C LYS A 113 -17.12 -50.13 -20.75
N ILE A 114 -17.58 -49.12 -20.05
CA ILE A 114 -18.86 -49.12 -19.32
C ILE A 114 -19.90 -48.42 -20.19
N VAL A 115 -21.04 -49.07 -20.39
CA VAL A 115 -22.19 -48.51 -21.12
C VAL A 115 -23.42 -48.40 -20.23
N ASP A 116 -24.27 -47.40 -20.42
CA ASP A 116 -25.54 -47.28 -19.70
C ASP A 116 -26.58 -48.33 -20.16
N GLU A 117 -27.79 -48.30 -19.59
CA GLU A 117 -28.89 -49.22 -19.94
C GLU A 117 -29.34 -49.11 -21.41
N ASN A 118 -29.09 -47.96 -22.04
CA ASN A 118 -29.40 -47.71 -23.44
C ASN A 118 -28.25 -48.11 -24.38
N GLY A 119 -27.12 -48.56 -23.82
CA GLY A 119 -25.91 -48.94 -24.55
C GLY A 119 -24.99 -47.76 -24.90
N ASN A 120 -25.24 -46.56 -24.37
CA ASN A 120 -24.38 -45.39 -24.56
C ASN A 120 -23.10 -45.53 -23.73
N LEU A 121 -21.96 -45.15 -24.29
CA LEU A 121 -20.68 -45.22 -23.58
C LEU A 121 -20.66 -44.19 -22.45
N VAL A 122 -20.40 -44.63 -21.21
CA VAL A 122 -20.27 -43.77 -20.03
C VAL A 122 -18.82 -43.62 -19.61
N TYR A 123 -18.05 -44.72 -19.64
CA TYR A 123 -16.63 -44.69 -19.23
C TYR A 123 -15.78 -45.63 -20.09
N GLN A 124 -14.55 -45.20 -20.37
CA GLN A 124 -13.51 -46.00 -21.01
C GLN A 124 -12.19 -45.81 -20.29
N GLY A 125 -11.69 -46.86 -19.64
CA GLY A 125 -10.43 -46.80 -18.90
C GLY A 125 -10.20 -48.02 -17.98
N PRO A 126 -9.13 -48.00 -17.17
CA PRO A 126 -8.87 -49.01 -16.17
C PRO A 126 -9.87 -48.96 -15.01
N LEU A 127 -10.30 -50.13 -14.56
CA LEU A 127 -11.02 -50.30 -13.31
C LEU A 127 -10.11 -50.97 -12.28
N ASP A 128 -10.28 -50.61 -11.01
CA ASP A 128 -9.71 -51.27 -9.85
C ASP A 128 -10.84 -51.57 -8.85
N ASN A 129 -11.05 -52.84 -8.53
CA ASN A 129 -12.20 -53.31 -7.75
C ASN A 129 -13.57 -52.75 -8.21
N GLY A 130 -13.74 -52.55 -9.51
CA GLY A 130 -14.95 -51.97 -10.11
C GLY A 130 -15.06 -50.45 -10.09
N GLN A 131 -14.08 -49.75 -9.49
CA GLN A 131 -14.03 -48.29 -9.47
C GLN A 131 -13.12 -47.76 -10.57
N PHE A 132 -13.35 -46.54 -11.04
CA PHE A 132 -12.50 -45.90 -12.04
C PHE A 132 -11.08 -45.71 -11.48
N SER A 133 -10.06 -46.05 -12.28
CA SER A 133 -8.66 -45.98 -11.87
C SER A 133 -7.75 -45.63 -13.05
N GLY A 134 -6.65 -44.94 -12.80
CA GLY A 134 -5.68 -44.54 -13.83
C GLY A 134 -6.28 -43.69 -14.95
N ALA A 135 -5.58 -43.60 -16.09
CA ALA A 135 -5.98 -42.75 -17.21
C ALA A 135 -7.26 -43.28 -17.90
N GLY A 136 -8.35 -42.53 -17.80
CA GLY A 136 -9.66 -42.88 -18.36
C GLY A 136 -10.36 -41.71 -19.05
N LYS A 137 -11.49 -42.02 -19.69
CA LYS A 137 -12.40 -41.06 -20.32
C LYS A 137 -13.82 -41.29 -19.80
N LEU A 138 -14.48 -40.21 -19.43
CA LEU A 138 -15.88 -40.18 -18.99
C LEU A 138 -16.72 -39.43 -20.02
N PHE A 139 -17.91 -39.95 -20.32
CA PHE A 139 -18.81 -39.45 -21.34
C PHE A 139 -20.21 -39.21 -20.77
N ALA A 140 -20.92 -38.24 -21.33
CA ALA A 140 -22.33 -38.01 -21.13
C ALA A 140 -23.18 -39.04 -21.92
N PRO A 141 -24.48 -39.21 -21.61
CA PRO A 141 -25.35 -40.16 -22.30
C PRO A 141 -25.48 -39.92 -23.82
N ASP A 142 -25.28 -38.69 -24.29
CA ASP A 142 -25.28 -38.31 -25.71
C ASP A 142 -23.95 -38.62 -26.42
N GLY A 143 -22.93 -39.10 -25.69
CA GLY A 143 -21.59 -39.39 -26.18
C GLY A 143 -20.61 -38.21 -26.06
N THR A 144 -21.03 -37.07 -25.51
CA THR A 144 -20.15 -35.90 -25.28
C THR A 144 -19.07 -36.27 -24.25
N LEU A 145 -17.81 -35.93 -24.52
CA LEU A 145 -16.72 -36.16 -23.58
C LEU A 145 -16.87 -35.19 -22.39
N LEU A 146 -16.95 -35.70 -21.17
CA LEU A 146 -17.06 -34.89 -19.95
C LEU A 146 -15.72 -34.77 -19.22
N TYR A 147 -14.89 -35.82 -19.26
CA TYR A 147 -13.59 -35.80 -18.59
C TYR A 147 -12.61 -36.76 -19.26
N ILE A 148 -11.34 -36.36 -19.31
CA ILE A 148 -10.22 -37.22 -19.68
C ILE A 148 -9.06 -36.95 -18.72
N GLY A 149 -8.57 -37.99 -18.04
CA GLY A 149 -7.54 -37.83 -17.03
C GLY A 149 -7.42 -39.03 -16.12
N ASP A 150 -6.66 -38.88 -15.04
CA ASP A 150 -6.44 -39.96 -14.09
C ASP A 150 -7.59 -40.10 -13.09
N PHE A 151 -7.91 -41.33 -12.72
CA PHE A 151 -8.86 -41.66 -11.67
C PHE A 151 -8.18 -42.41 -10.53
N SER A 152 -8.67 -42.21 -9.31
CA SER A 152 -8.26 -42.95 -8.12
C SER A 152 -9.47 -43.17 -7.24
N GLN A 153 -9.76 -44.44 -6.91
CA GLN A 153 -10.94 -44.83 -6.12
C GLN A 153 -12.25 -44.22 -6.68
N GLY A 154 -12.42 -44.25 -8.00
CA GLY A 154 -13.62 -43.74 -8.67
C GLY A 154 -13.68 -42.22 -8.85
N LEU A 155 -12.81 -41.45 -8.18
CA LEU A 155 -12.78 -39.99 -8.22
C LEU A 155 -11.71 -39.49 -9.20
N LYS A 156 -11.91 -38.31 -9.78
CA LYS A 156 -10.88 -37.64 -10.60
C LYS A 156 -9.66 -37.34 -9.73
N SER A 157 -8.49 -37.61 -10.27
CA SER A 157 -7.21 -37.45 -9.60
C SER A 157 -6.12 -37.09 -10.61
N GLY A 158 -4.93 -36.71 -10.16
CA GLY A 158 -3.79 -36.52 -11.06
C GLY A 158 -4.07 -35.46 -12.12
N LYS A 159 -3.57 -35.62 -13.35
CA LYS A 159 -3.79 -34.63 -14.41
C LYS A 159 -5.04 -34.96 -15.21
N GLY A 160 -5.81 -33.95 -15.58
CA GLY A 160 -6.98 -34.14 -16.43
C GLY A 160 -7.51 -32.87 -17.08
N GLU A 161 -8.45 -33.10 -18.00
CA GLU A 161 -9.26 -32.09 -18.66
C GLU A 161 -10.73 -32.38 -18.41
N LEU A 162 -11.47 -31.36 -18.00
CA LEU A 162 -12.90 -31.40 -17.73
C LEU A 162 -13.63 -30.55 -18.76
N TYR A 163 -14.73 -31.07 -19.26
CA TYR A 163 -15.56 -30.45 -20.29
C TYR A 163 -16.99 -30.30 -19.79
N ASP A 164 -17.72 -29.33 -20.32
CA ASP A 164 -19.15 -29.15 -20.04
C ASP A 164 -20.02 -30.09 -20.90
N ALA A 165 -21.35 -30.00 -20.74
CA ALA A 165 -22.31 -30.81 -21.48
C ALA A 165 -22.37 -30.48 -22.99
N SER A 166 -21.81 -29.34 -23.43
CA SER A 166 -21.68 -28.99 -24.84
C SER A 166 -20.34 -29.47 -25.44
N GLY A 167 -19.43 -29.97 -24.61
CA GLY A 167 -18.07 -30.35 -24.99
C GLY A 167 -17.07 -29.18 -24.96
N ALA A 168 -17.42 -28.04 -24.38
CA ALA A 168 -16.48 -26.94 -24.17
C ALA A 168 -15.55 -27.26 -22.99
N LEU A 169 -14.25 -26.98 -23.14
CA LEU A 169 -13.26 -27.20 -22.09
C LEU A 169 -13.53 -26.24 -20.93
N LEU A 170 -13.75 -26.77 -19.72
CA LEU A 170 -13.95 -26.00 -18.50
C LEU A 170 -12.66 -25.85 -17.69
N TYR A 171 -11.88 -26.92 -17.60
CA TYR A 171 -10.67 -26.93 -16.78
C TYR A 171 -9.63 -27.89 -17.33
N ARG A 172 -8.36 -27.50 -17.26
CA ARG A 172 -7.20 -28.34 -17.53
C ARG A 172 -6.21 -28.17 -16.37
N GLY A 173 -5.90 -29.24 -15.66
CA GLY A 173 -5.02 -29.12 -14.50
C GLY A 173 -4.93 -30.39 -13.67
N GLN A 174 -4.65 -30.23 -12.39
CA GLN A 174 -4.59 -31.35 -11.46
C GLN A 174 -5.89 -31.48 -10.66
N PHE A 175 -6.21 -32.71 -10.29
CA PHE A 175 -7.38 -33.08 -9.51
C PHE A 175 -6.95 -33.87 -8.28
N ALA A 176 -7.69 -33.68 -7.19
CA ALA A 176 -7.64 -34.54 -6.02
C ALA A 176 -9.06 -34.75 -5.49
N ALA A 177 -9.54 -35.99 -5.51
CA ALA A 177 -10.88 -36.36 -5.04
C ALA A 177 -11.99 -35.49 -5.67
N ASP A 178 -12.02 -35.42 -7.01
CA ASP A 178 -12.95 -34.59 -7.81
C ASP A 178 -12.80 -33.07 -7.72
N LEU A 179 -11.94 -32.55 -6.83
CA LEU A 179 -11.67 -31.13 -6.68
C LEU A 179 -10.46 -30.69 -7.51
N TYR A 180 -10.45 -29.43 -7.96
CA TYR A 180 -9.27 -28.82 -8.55
C TYR A 180 -8.17 -28.69 -7.50
N GLU A 181 -6.95 -29.07 -7.88
CA GLU A 181 -5.80 -29.10 -6.99
C GLU A 181 -4.55 -28.67 -7.77
N GLY A 182 -3.51 -28.19 -7.09
CA GLY A 182 -2.23 -27.88 -7.71
C GLY A 182 -2.35 -26.83 -8.83
N LYS A 183 -1.55 -26.98 -9.88
CA LYS A 183 -1.58 -26.03 -11.02
C LYS A 183 -2.65 -26.41 -12.04
N GLY A 184 -3.42 -25.42 -12.50
CA GLY A 184 -4.39 -25.60 -13.57
C GLY A 184 -4.87 -24.29 -14.19
N THR A 185 -5.60 -24.44 -15.28
CA THR A 185 -6.22 -23.36 -16.05
C THR A 185 -7.72 -23.64 -16.15
N LEU A 186 -8.52 -22.65 -15.75
CA LEU A 186 -9.97 -22.65 -15.79
C LEU A 186 -10.42 -21.75 -16.94
N PHE A 187 -11.42 -22.19 -17.70
CA PHE A 187 -11.91 -21.54 -18.90
C PHE A 187 -13.37 -21.10 -18.74
N LYS A 188 -13.75 -20.05 -19.48
CA LYS A 188 -15.15 -19.63 -19.66
C LYS A 188 -15.80 -20.47 -20.77
N THR A 189 -17.12 -20.37 -20.90
CA THR A 189 -17.90 -21.08 -21.94
C THR A 189 -17.54 -20.67 -23.36
N ASP A 190 -16.98 -19.48 -23.56
CA ASP A 190 -16.46 -19.00 -24.86
C ASP A 190 -15.05 -19.50 -25.20
N GLY A 191 -14.43 -20.28 -24.30
CA GLY A 191 -13.08 -20.82 -24.44
C GLY A 191 -11.97 -19.87 -24.00
N SER A 192 -12.28 -18.63 -23.59
CA SER A 192 -11.30 -17.72 -22.99
C SER A 192 -10.86 -18.20 -21.61
N ILE A 193 -9.62 -17.88 -21.22
CA ILE A 193 -9.12 -18.22 -19.88
C ILE A 193 -9.87 -17.36 -18.86
N LEU A 194 -10.43 -17.99 -17.83
CA LEU A 194 -10.96 -17.32 -16.65
C LEU A 194 -9.86 -17.15 -15.61
N TYR A 195 -9.10 -18.21 -15.34
CA TYR A 195 -8.05 -18.22 -14.32
C TYR A 195 -6.93 -19.18 -14.72
N ASP A 196 -5.68 -18.77 -14.51
CA ASP A 196 -4.50 -19.62 -14.66
C ASP A 196 -3.64 -19.51 -13.40
N GLY A 197 -3.47 -20.60 -12.66
CA GLY A 197 -2.81 -20.54 -11.36
C GLY A 197 -2.92 -21.80 -10.51
N GLY A 198 -2.78 -21.61 -9.20
CA GLY A 198 -2.88 -22.67 -8.21
C GLY A 198 -4.30 -22.88 -7.68
N PHE A 199 -4.59 -24.11 -7.29
CA PHE A 199 -5.84 -24.54 -6.70
C PHE A 199 -5.58 -25.38 -5.45
N ALA A 200 -6.42 -25.23 -4.45
CA ALA A 200 -6.50 -26.12 -3.30
C ALA A 200 -7.97 -26.36 -2.95
N ALA A 201 -8.39 -27.63 -2.89
CA ALA A 201 -9.77 -28.01 -2.61
C ALA A 201 -10.82 -27.26 -3.46
N GLY A 202 -10.53 -27.05 -4.75
CA GLY A 202 -11.42 -26.39 -5.71
C GLY A 202 -11.40 -24.85 -5.68
N LYS A 203 -10.64 -24.21 -4.78
CA LYS A 203 -10.51 -22.75 -4.68
C LYS A 203 -9.18 -22.27 -5.22
N TYR A 204 -9.10 -21.01 -5.65
CA TYR A 204 -7.84 -20.38 -6.05
C TYR A 204 -6.89 -20.29 -4.86
N GLU A 205 -5.63 -20.68 -5.06
CA GLU A 205 -4.63 -20.78 -4.01
C GLU A 205 -3.23 -20.48 -4.57
N GLY A 206 -2.39 -19.80 -3.80
CA GLY A 206 -1.03 -19.46 -4.23
C GLY A 206 -1.02 -18.46 -5.38
N LYS A 207 -0.01 -18.52 -6.26
CA LYS A 207 0.13 -17.55 -7.36
C LYS A 207 -0.80 -17.90 -8.52
N GLY A 208 -1.50 -16.89 -9.05
CA GLY A 208 -2.32 -17.04 -10.25
C GLY A 208 -2.71 -15.70 -10.89
N THR A 209 -3.33 -15.81 -12.04
CA THR A 209 -3.87 -14.68 -12.81
C THR A 209 -5.33 -14.96 -13.14
N LEU A 210 -6.21 -14.02 -12.77
CA LEU A 210 -7.63 -13.99 -13.10
C LEU A 210 -7.86 -13.02 -14.26
N TYR A 211 -8.70 -13.36 -15.22
CA TYR A 211 -8.90 -12.62 -16.46
C TYR A 211 -10.35 -12.15 -16.65
N SER A 212 -10.55 -10.86 -16.96
CA SER A 212 -11.85 -10.28 -17.30
C SER A 212 -12.27 -10.60 -18.74
N ALA A 213 -11.31 -10.61 -19.66
CA ALA A 213 -11.48 -10.97 -21.08
C ALA A 213 -10.19 -11.62 -21.62
N PRO A 214 -10.18 -12.13 -22.87
CA PRO A 214 -8.95 -12.62 -23.49
C PRO A 214 -7.84 -11.58 -23.40
N ASP A 215 -6.67 -11.99 -22.88
CA ASP A 215 -5.49 -11.15 -22.70
C ASP A 215 -5.68 -9.90 -21.81
N GLN A 216 -6.79 -9.80 -21.06
CA GLN A 216 -7.06 -8.73 -20.10
C GLN A 216 -7.03 -9.28 -18.67
N PRO A 217 -5.88 -9.21 -17.98
CA PRO A 217 -5.82 -9.62 -16.58
C PRO A 217 -6.70 -8.70 -15.75
N LEU A 218 -7.53 -9.26 -14.88
CA LEU A 218 -8.26 -8.54 -13.84
C LEU A 218 -7.42 -8.45 -12.57
N TYR A 219 -6.75 -9.56 -12.21
CA TYR A 219 -5.86 -9.63 -11.06
C TYR A 219 -4.71 -10.60 -11.33
N ALA A 220 -3.50 -10.23 -10.97
CA ALA A 220 -2.33 -11.09 -11.01
C ALA A 220 -1.60 -11.02 -9.66
N GLY A 221 -1.56 -12.11 -8.92
CA GLY A 221 -1.02 -12.08 -7.55
C GLY A 221 -1.18 -13.39 -6.81
N ALA A 222 -1.12 -13.31 -5.48
CA ALA A 222 -1.36 -14.45 -4.61
C ALA A 222 -2.83 -14.54 -4.18
N PHE A 223 -3.29 -15.77 -3.99
CA PHE A 223 -4.64 -16.14 -3.58
C PHE A 223 -4.56 -17.01 -2.34
N ALA A 224 -5.55 -16.88 -1.45
CA ALA A 224 -5.76 -17.79 -0.34
C ALA A 224 -7.26 -18.05 -0.21
N GLY A 225 -7.68 -19.30 -0.33
CA GLY A 225 -9.09 -19.67 -0.18
C GLY A 225 -10.04 -18.97 -1.17
N GLY A 226 -9.56 -18.61 -2.37
CA GLY A 226 -10.33 -17.91 -3.40
C GLY A 226 -10.27 -16.38 -3.35
N GLU A 227 -9.69 -15.78 -2.31
CA GLU A 227 -9.57 -14.33 -2.15
C GLU A 227 -8.15 -13.83 -2.49
N TYR A 228 -8.02 -12.57 -2.86
CA TYR A 228 -6.71 -11.94 -3.09
C TYR A 228 -5.94 -11.81 -1.78
N GLN A 229 -4.69 -12.24 -1.77
CA GLN A 229 -3.85 -12.31 -0.58
C GLN A 229 -2.40 -11.97 -0.92
N GLY A 230 -1.69 -11.27 -0.03
CA GLY A 230 -0.28 -10.93 -0.24
C GLY A 230 -0.07 -10.02 -1.45
N ALA A 231 1.11 -10.05 -2.06
CA ALA A 231 1.45 -9.17 -3.16
C ALA A 231 0.65 -9.48 -4.43
N GLY A 232 0.10 -8.44 -5.07
CA GLY A 232 -0.63 -8.56 -6.32
C GLY A 232 -0.79 -7.25 -7.08
N LYS A 233 -1.29 -7.36 -8.31
CA LYS A 233 -1.67 -6.26 -9.20
C LYS A 233 -3.12 -6.42 -9.59
N LEU A 234 -3.90 -5.36 -9.41
CA LEU A 234 -5.30 -5.28 -9.81
C LEU A 234 -5.44 -4.33 -10.99
N TYR A 235 -6.22 -4.74 -11.97
CA TYR A 235 -6.47 -4.00 -13.20
C TYR A 235 -7.97 -3.70 -13.34
N ASP A 236 -8.33 -2.71 -14.14
CA ASP A 236 -9.71 -2.47 -14.54
C ASP A 236 -10.12 -3.34 -15.74
N GLU A 237 -11.38 -3.22 -16.17
CA GLU A 237 -11.93 -3.96 -17.31
C GLU A 237 -11.22 -3.65 -18.64
N SER A 238 -10.52 -2.52 -18.74
CA SER A 238 -9.73 -2.14 -19.92
C SER A 238 -8.30 -2.69 -19.91
N GLY A 239 -7.91 -3.37 -18.82
CA GLY A 239 -6.56 -3.90 -18.60
C GLY A 239 -5.58 -2.86 -18.03
N LYS A 240 -6.08 -1.74 -17.49
CA LYS A 240 -5.25 -0.69 -16.91
C LYS A 240 -4.98 -0.96 -15.44
N LEU A 241 -3.73 -0.76 -15.00
CA LEU A 241 -3.35 -0.96 -13.60
C LEU A 241 -4.10 0.04 -12.69
N VAL A 242 -4.80 -0.49 -11.69
CA VAL A 242 -5.55 0.28 -10.68
C VAL A 242 -4.77 0.28 -9.37
N TYR A 243 -4.22 -0.87 -8.97
CA TYR A 243 -3.49 -1.01 -7.71
C TYR A 243 -2.37 -2.02 -7.82
N GLU A 244 -1.24 -1.73 -7.17
CA GLU A 244 -0.11 -2.64 -7.00
C GLU A 244 0.34 -2.59 -5.54
N GLY A 245 0.29 -3.72 -4.83
CA GLY A 245 0.62 -3.76 -3.41
C GLY A 245 0.19 -5.05 -2.74
N ALA A 246 0.12 -5.04 -1.41
CA ALA A 246 -0.34 -6.18 -0.65
C ALA A 246 -1.86 -6.18 -0.48
N PHE A 247 -2.42 -7.39 -0.42
CA PHE A 247 -3.83 -7.68 -0.22
C PHE A 247 -4.03 -8.54 1.02
N ASN A 248 -5.14 -8.35 1.70
CA ASN A 248 -5.60 -9.22 2.77
C ASN A 248 -7.12 -9.39 2.63
N ALA A 249 -7.56 -10.63 2.41
CA ALA A 249 -8.98 -10.95 2.19
C ALA A 249 -9.65 -10.05 1.13
N GLY A 250 -8.98 -9.87 -0.02
CA GLY A 250 -9.50 -9.06 -1.13
C GLY A 250 -9.33 -7.53 -0.99
N LYS A 251 -8.89 -7.02 0.17
CA LYS A 251 -8.71 -5.58 0.42
C LYS A 251 -7.25 -5.17 0.35
N TYR A 252 -6.98 -3.91 -0.03
CA TYR A 252 -5.63 -3.35 0.00
C TYR A 252 -5.11 -3.28 1.45
N GLU A 253 -3.87 -3.70 1.66
CA GLU A 253 -3.27 -3.82 2.98
C GLU A 253 -1.77 -3.51 2.90
N GLY A 254 -1.21 -2.85 3.91
CA GLY A 254 0.21 -2.52 3.97
C GLY A 254 0.66 -1.56 2.85
N ALA A 255 1.90 -1.70 2.40
CA ALA A 255 2.45 -0.82 1.36
C ALA A 255 1.84 -1.11 -0.02
N GLY A 256 1.45 -0.05 -0.73
CA GLY A 256 0.94 -0.16 -2.09
C GLY A 256 0.94 1.16 -2.86
N LYS A 257 0.59 1.04 -4.15
CA LYS A 257 0.45 2.12 -5.13
C LYS A 257 -0.94 2.06 -5.72
N LEU A 258 -1.63 3.19 -5.71
CA LEU A 258 -2.95 3.37 -6.31
C LEU A 258 -2.81 4.29 -7.53
N TYR A 259 -3.44 3.91 -8.63
CA TYR A 259 -3.36 4.59 -9.92
C TYR A 259 -4.72 5.17 -10.32
N ARG A 260 -4.69 6.22 -11.12
CA ARG A 260 -5.88 6.83 -11.72
C ARG A 260 -6.31 6.13 -13.01
N PRO A 261 -7.53 6.39 -13.51
CA PRO A 261 -7.98 5.93 -14.83
C PRO A 261 -7.15 6.44 -16.01
N ASP A 262 -6.29 7.46 -15.85
CA ASP A 262 -5.34 7.92 -16.87
C ASP A 262 -3.97 7.24 -16.77
N GLY A 263 -3.68 6.55 -15.66
CA GLY A 263 -2.50 5.73 -15.43
C GLY A 263 -1.44 6.45 -14.60
N SER A 264 -1.71 7.72 -14.26
CA SER A 264 -0.90 8.48 -13.33
C SER A 264 -0.99 7.88 -11.93
N LEU A 265 0.11 7.96 -11.18
CA LEU A 265 0.14 7.57 -9.78
C LEU A 265 -0.74 8.54 -8.99
N HIS A 266 -1.73 7.99 -8.27
CA HIS A 266 -2.58 8.78 -7.39
C HIS A 266 -1.98 8.85 -5.98
N TYR A 267 -1.56 7.70 -5.48
CA TYR A 267 -1.05 7.56 -4.11
C TYR A 267 -0.03 6.43 -4.01
N GLU A 268 0.98 6.63 -3.18
CA GLU A 268 1.94 5.61 -2.75
C GLU A 268 2.09 5.67 -1.23
N GLY A 269 1.88 4.56 -0.54
CA GLY A 269 1.96 4.53 0.92
C GLY A 269 1.27 3.33 1.54
N GLN A 270 0.89 3.50 2.80
CA GLN A 270 0.30 2.45 3.62
C GLN A 270 -1.25 2.41 3.49
N PHE A 271 -1.79 1.19 3.50
CA PHE A 271 -3.21 0.89 3.43
C PHE A 271 -3.61 0.00 4.61
N LEU A 272 -4.83 0.22 5.11
CA LEU A 272 -5.45 -0.65 6.11
C LEU A 272 -6.89 -0.93 5.68
N ALA A 273 -7.22 -2.20 5.44
CA ALA A 273 -8.54 -2.65 5.04
C ALA A 273 -9.14 -1.87 3.84
N GLY A 274 -8.31 -1.53 2.84
CA GLY A 274 -8.72 -0.83 1.62
C GLY A 274 -8.65 0.70 1.70
N VAL A 275 -8.28 1.28 2.84
CA VAL A 275 -8.28 2.73 3.07
C VAL A 275 -6.85 3.23 3.32
N LEU A 276 -6.54 4.44 2.83
CA LEU A 276 -5.25 5.10 3.06
C LEU A 276 -5.04 5.30 4.57
N SER A 277 -3.94 4.79 5.12
CA SER A 277 -3.66 4.87 6.56
C SER A 277 -2.17 4.71 6.83
N GLY A 278 -1.60 5.53 7.71
CA GLY A 278 -0.16 5.56 7.97
C GLY A 278 0.56 6.53 7.04
N ALA A 279 1.88 6.37 6.88
CA ALA A 279 2.68 7.26 6.03
C ALA A 279 2.39 7.03 4.53
N GLY A 280 2.29 8.11 3.77
CA GLY A 280 2.15 8.04 2.32
C GLY A 280 2.33 9.37 1.61
N LYS A 281 2.26 9.32 0.28
CA LYS A 281 2.32 10.45 -0.63
C LYS A 281 1.13 10.41 -1.58
N GLU A 282 0.40 11.51 -1.66
CA GLU A 282 -0.62 11.74 -2.69
C GLU A 282 -0.01 12.65 -3.77
N TYR A 283 -0.33 12.38 -5.03
CA TYR A 283 0.25 13.08 -6.18
C TYR A 283 -0.84 13.83 -6.95
N PHE A 284 -0.47 14.87 -7.70
CA PHE A 284 -1.29 15.42 -8.78
C PHE A 284 -1.25 14.52 -10.02
N PRO A 285 -2.15 14.69 -11.01
CA PRO A 285 -2.05 14.00 -12.30
C PRO A 285 -0.73 14.26 -13.04
N SER A 286 -0.09 15.40 -12.79
CA SER A 286 1.25 15.74 -13.31
C SER A 286 2.38 14.87 -12.74
N GLY A 287 2.13 14.12 -11.66
CA GLY A 287 3.14 13.35 -10.93
C GLY A 287 3.86 14.15 -9.84
N VAL A 288 3.54 15.44 -9.67
CA VAL A 288 4.07 16.25 -8.55
C VAL A 288 3.39 15.83 -7.25
N ALA A 289 4.15 15.72 -6.16
CA ALA A 289 3.58 15.41 -4.85
C ALA A 289 2.64 16.54 -4.42
N LYS A 290 1.41 16.19 -4.07
CA LYS A 290 0.38 17.08 -3.51
C LYS A 290 0.47 17.11 -2.00
N TYR A 291 0.65 15.94 -1.39
CA TYR A 291 0.77 15.80 0.05
C TYR A 291 1.74 14.68 0.39
N GLU A 292 2.58 14.89 1.39
CA GLU A 292 3.48 13.89 1.97
C GLU A 292 3.33 13.92 3.49
N GLY A 293 2.87 12.82 4.09
CA GLY A 293 2.65 12.77 5.53
C GLY A 293 1.84 11.57 5.97
N ALA A 294 1.29 11.66 7.18
CA ALA A 294 0.43 10.60 7.72
C ALA A 294 -1.03 10.75 7.22
N PHE A 295 -1.69 9.59 7.14
CA PHE A 295 -3.08 9.44 6.76
C PHE A 295 -3.82 8.64 7.83
N LEU A 296 -5.08 8.98 8.07
CA LEU A 296 -5.99 8.21 8.91
C LEU A 296 -7.37 8.19 8.26
N LEU A 297 -7.89 6.99 7.99
CA LEU A 297 -9.20 6.78 7.37
C LEU A 297 -9.37 7.59 6.07
N GLY A 298 -8.33 7.63 5.22
CA GLY A 298 -8.39 8.32 3.94
C GLY A 298 -8.12 9.83 3.99
N LYS A 299 -7.92 10.40 5.17
CA LYS A 299 -7.72 11.86 5.36
C LYS A 299 -6.31 12.16 5.85
N TYR A 300 -5.82 13.37 5.55
CA TYR A 300 -4.56 13.86 6.12
C TYR A 300 -4.65 13.92 7.64
N HIS A 301 -3.63 13.40 8.30
CA HIS A 301 -3.59 13.31 9.76
C HIS A 301 -2.15 13.32 10.27
N GLY A 302 -1.95 13.77 11.50
CA GLY A 302 -0.60 13.86 12.09
C GLY A 302 0.25 14.89 11.33
N THR A 303 1.55 14.71 11.28
CA THR A 303 2.46 15.62 10.59
C THR A 303 2.48 15.38 9.08
N GLY A 304 2.48 16.45 8.29
CA GLY A 304 2.60 16.36 6.84
C GLY A 304 3.00 17.68 6.17
N LYS A 305 3.32 17.58 4.88
CA LYS A 305 3.60 18.70 3.99
C LYS A 305 2.57 18.71 2.86
N LEU A 306 1.93 19.85 2.66
CA LEU A 306 1.03 20.12 1.54
C LEU A 306 1.76 20.99 0.51
N MET A 307 1.64 20.65 -0.76
CA MET A 307 2.36 21.28 -1.87
C MET A 307 1.39 21.65 -3.00
N ASN A 308 1.76 22.63 -3.83
CA ASN A 308 1.04 22.98 -5.06
C ASN A 308 1.53 22.16 -6.27
N GLU A 309 0.94 22.39 -7.45
CA GLU A 309 1.30 21.67 -8.67
C GLU A 309 2.72 21.95 -9.18
N GLN A 310 3.38 23.00 -8.68
CA GLN A 310 4.79 23.32 -8.95
C GLN A 310 5.74 22.65 -7.95
N GLY A 311 5.21 21.94 -6.94
CA GLY A 311 5.98 21.30 -5.87
C GLY A 311 6.40 22.26 -4.75
N ILE A 312 5.88 23.49 -4.75
CA ILE A 312 6.13 24.47 -3.69
C ILE A 312 5.30 24.09 -2.48
N VAL A 313 5.94 24.02 -1.30
CA VAL A 313 5.27 23.75 -0.03
C VAL A 313 4.36 24.92 0.31
N LEU A 314 3.08 24.65 0.53
CA LEU A 314 2.07 25.60 1.01
C LEU A 314 1.85 25.48 2.52
N TYR A 315 2.09 24.30 3.08
CA TYR A 315 1.97 24.08 4.52
C TYR A 315 2.88 22.93 4.99
N ASP A 316 3.46 23.08 6.16
CA ASP A 316 4.28 22.09 6.84
C ASP A 316 3.92 22.07 8.32
N GLY A 317 3.22 21.02 8.77
CA GLY A 317 2.69 20.98 10.13
C GLY A 317 1.70 19.86 10.40
N GLY A 318 0.90 20.05 11.44
CA GLY A 318 -0.10 19.08 11.89
C GLY A 318 -1.42 19.12 11.11
N PHE A 319 -2.07 17.95 11.01
CA PHE A 319 -3.37 17.76 10.38
C PHE A 319 -4.29 16.91 11.25
N VAL A 320 -5.57 17.27 11.29
CA VAL A 320 -6.64 16.46 11.89
C VAL A 320 -7.83 16.41 10.93
N GLY A 321 -8.09 15.21 10.37
CA GLY A 321 -9.25 15.01 9.51
C GLY A 321 -9.21 15.79 8.20
N GLY A 322 -8.02 16.05 7.67
CA GLY A 322 -7.81 16.83 6.45
C GLY A 322 -7.59 18.33 6.66
N LEU A 323 -7.86 18.85 7.86
CA LEU A 323 -7.69 20.26 8.19
C LEU A 323 -6.36 20.48 8.91
N ARG A 324 -5.73 21.64 8.71
CA ARG A 324 -4.54 22.05 9.46
C ARG A 324 -4.89 22.23 10.93
N ASP A 325 -4.15 21.57 11.81
CA ASP A 325 -4.42 21.55 13.25
C ASP A 325 -3.12 21.28 14.03
N GLY A 326 -2.88 22.03 15.11
CA GLY A 326 -1.64 21.99 15.85
C GLY A 326 -0.57 22.93 15.30
N ASP A 327 0.70 22.68 15.61
CA ASP A 327 1.81 23.54 15.19
C ASP A 327 2.12 23.35 13.70
N GLY A 328 2.39 24.45 12.99
CA GLY A 328 2.78 24.40 11.59
C GLY A 328 3.27 25.73 11.02
N LYS A 329 3.73 25.67 9.78
CA LYS A 329 4.15 26.82 8.96
C LYS A 329 3.33 26.86 7.69
N ALA A 330 2.72 28.00 7.39
CA ALA A 330 2.02 28.25 6.14
C ALA A 330 2.86 29.16 5.23
N PHE A 331 2.82 28.85 3.95
CA PHE A 331 3.59 29.50 2.91
C PHE A 331 2.65 30.03 1.82
N GLY A 332 3.07 31.12 1.17
CA GLY A 332 2.39 31.65 0.00
C GLY A 332 2.55 30.75 -1.24
N PRO A 333 1.84 31.08 -2.34
CA PRO A 333 1.99 30.36 -3.62
C PRO A 333 3.41 30.43 -4.20
N ASP A 334 4.21 31.41 -3.78
CA ASP A 334 5.61 31.64 -4.11
C ASP A 334 6.59 30.87 -3.20
N GLY A 335 6.08 30.21 -2.15
CA GLY A 335 6.89 29.48 -1.16
C GLY A 335 7.46 30.37 -0.06
N ILE A 336 7.07 31.63 0.01
CA ILE A 336 7.48 32.54 1.09
C ILE A 336 6.64 32.24 2.32
N ALA A 337 7.29 32.02 3.46
CA ALA A 337 6.58 31.76 4.72
C ALA A 337 5.74 32.99 5.11
N GLN A 338 4.45 32.80 5.36
CA GLN A 338 3.51 33.87 5.74
C GLN A 338 3.12 33.79 7.21
N TYR A 339 3.13 32.58 7.77
CA TYR A 339 2.76 32.33 9.15
C TYR A 339 3.48 31.12 9.72
N ALA A 340 3.89 31.21 10.99
CA ALA A 340 4.40 30.09 11.77
C ALA A 340 3.74 30.11 13.16
N GLY A 341 3.05 29.05 13.55
CA GLY A 341 2.34 29.00 14.82
C GLY A 341 1.31 27.88 14.89
N LYS A 342 0.35 28.05 15.80
CA LYS A 342 -0.73 27.08 15.99
C LYS A 342 -1.89 27.30 15.01
N PHE A 343 -2.53 26.19 14.66
CA PHE A 343 -3.68 26.09 13.78
C PHE A 343 -4.81 25.32 14.45
N LYS A 344 -6.05 25.68 14.15
CA LYS A 344 -7.24 24.92 14.51
C LYS A 344 -8.22 24.96 13.34
N GLY A 345 -8.53 23.81 12.75
CA GLY A 345 -9.50 23.72 11.66
C GLY A 345 -9.22 24.68 10.50
N ASP A 346 -7.98 24.68 10.00
CA ASP A 346 -7.49 25.58 8.93
C ASP A 346 -7.37 27.07 9.28
N GLN A 347 -7.67 27.48 10.51
CA GLN A 347 -7.51 28.86 10.96
C GLN A 347 -6.29 29.02 11.85
N TYR A 348 -5.68 30.21 11.86
CA TYR A 348 -4.67 30.56 12.85
C TYR A 348 -5.31 30.62 14.23
N GLU A 349 -4.73 29.95 15.20
CA GLU A 349 -5.28 29.82 16.55
C GLU A 349 -4.13 29.83 17.55
N GLY A 350 -4.31 30.46 18.71
CA GLY A 350 -3.26 30.52 19.73
C GLY A 350 -2.08 31.39 19.28
N VAL A 351 -0.87 31.06 19.74
CA VAL A 351 0.31 31.89 19.45
C VAL A 351 0.91 31.56 18.09
N GLY A 352 1.27 32.60 17.36
CA GLY A 352 1.94 32.51 16.07
C GLY A 352 2.68 33.79 15.70
N THR A 353 3.38 33.72 14.56
CA THR A 353 4.12 34.81 13.97
C THR A 353 3.71 34.99 12.52
N LEU A 354 3.28 36.19 12.14
CA LEU A 354 3.15 36.63 10.76
C LEU A 354 4.49 37.12 10.24
N LEU A 355 4.78 36.76 8.99
CA LEU A 355 6.04 37.02 8.33
C LEU A 355 5.79 37.87 7.07
N ASP A 356 6.72 38.74 6.72
CA ASP A 356 6.69 39.50 5.46
C ASP A 356 7.33 38.73 4.30
N ALA A 357 7.45 39.39 3.14
CA ALA A 357 8.04 38.82 1.94
C ALA A 357 9.53 38.43 2.10
N ASP A 358 10.25 39.07 3.03
CA ASP A 358 11.65 38.79 3.33
C ASP A 358 11.80 37.73 4.45
N GLY A 359 10.67 37.27 5.00
CA GLY A 359 10.62 36.32 6.10
C GLY A 359 10.88 36.96 7.48
N ALA A 360 10.85 38.28 7.59
CA ALA A 360 10.96 38.97 8.87
C ALA A 360 9.61 38.97 9.61
N ALA A 361 9.67 38.85 10.94
CA ALA A 361 8.48 38.85 11.78
C ALA A 361 7.82 40.24 11.77
N VAL A 362 6.59 40.29 11.24
CA VAL A 362 5.75 41.50 11.23
C VAL A 362 4.94 41.59 12.53
N TYR A 363 4.50 40.44 13.03
CA TYR A 363 3.70 40.36 14.24
C TYR A 363 3.86 38.98 14.88
N THR A 364 4.26 38.94 16.15
CA THR A 364 4.24 37.72 16.98
C THR A 364 3.23 37.93 18.10
N GLY A 365 2.24 37.04 18.20
CA GLY A 365 1.24 37.11 19.27
C GLY A 365 0.07 36.15 19.07
N TYR A 366 -1.07 36.51 19.68
CA TYR A 366 -2.25 35.65 19.75
C TYR A 366 -3.19 35.81 18.55
N PHE A 367 -3.69 34.67 18.09
CA PHE A 367 -4.68 34.53 17.03
C PHE A 367 -5.88 33.74 17.54
N LYS A 368 -7.06 34.08 17.02
CA LYS A 368 -8.28 33.32 17.25
C LYS A 368 -9.12 33.36 15.99
N GLY A 369 -9.46 32.18 15.46
CA GLY A 369 -10.27 32.08 14.25
C GLY A 369 -9.64 32.75 13.01
N GLY A 370 -8.31 32.81 12.94
CA GLY A 370 -7.57 33.43 11.82
C GLY A 370 -7.26 34.91 11.99
N GLU A 371 -7.82 35.57 12.99
CA GLU A 371 -7.65 37.00 13.25
C GLU A 371 -6.70 37.28 14.40
N ILE A 372 -6.09 38.46 14.40
CA ILE A 372 -5.27 38.94 15.52
C ILE A 372 -6.19 39.14 16.72
N HIS A 373 -5.90 38.44 17.82
CA HIS A 373 -6.70 38.46 19.04
C HIS A 373 -5.84 38.89 20.23
N VAL A 374 -5.56 40.20 20.31
CA VAL A 374 -4.69 40.79 21.35
C VAL A 374 -5.18 40.47 22.76
N GLN A 375 -6.50 40.42 22.96
CA GLN A 375 -7.11 40.02 24.24
C GLN A 375 -6.66 38.63 24.73
N GLY A 376 -6.19 37.76 23.84
CA GLY A 376 -5.67 36.45 24.20
C GLY A 376 -4.44 36.48 25.13
N PHE A 377 -3.78 37.63 25.27
CA PHE A 377 -2.73 37.82 26.27
C PHE A 377 -3.25 38.13 27.67
N LEU A 378 -4.48 38.63 27.82
CA LEU A 378 -5.04 38.98 29.13
C LEU A 378 -5.23 37.71 29.98
N GLY A 379 -4.91 37.83 31.27
CA GLY A 379 -4.98 36.71 32.22
C GLY A 379 -3.85 35.68 32.09
N LEU A 380 -2.91 35.83 31.16
CA LEU A 380 -1.74 34.94 31.11
C LEU A 380 -0.81 35.22 32.28
N SER A 381 -0.24 34.16 32.83
CA SER A 381 0.80 34.29 33.86
C SER A 381 2.13 34.78 33.27
N LEU A 382 2.97 35.44 34.07
CA LEU A 382 4.30 35.88 33.65
C LEU A 382 5.15 34.75 33.02
N PRO A 383 5.24 33.53 33.61
CA PRO A 383 5.98 32.44 32.98
C PRO A 383 5.39 32.07 31.62
N LYS A 384 4.06 32.09 31.48
CA LYS A 384 3.41 31.79 30.20
C LYS A 384 3.68 32.87 29.16
N LEU A 385 3.67 34.14 29.55
CA LEU A 385 4.02 35.26 28.68
C LEU A 385 5.47 35.14 28.18
N GLN A 386 6.41 34.80 29.08
CA GLN A 386 7.81 34.60 28.75
C GLN A 386 8.06 33.37 27.87
N GLU A 387 7.30 32.29 28.07
CA GLU A 387 7.32 31.14 27.17
C GLU A 387 6.95 31.52 25.72
N LEU A 388 6.07 32.51 25.56
CA LEU A 388 5.48 32.87 24.27
C LEU A 388 6.26 33.96 23.54
N LEU A 389 6.77 34.96 24.26
CA LEU A 389 7.47 36.13 23.71
C LEU A 389 8.97 36.15 24.05
N GLY A 390 9.46 35.18 24.81
CA GLY A 390 10.82 35.15 25.32
C GLY A 390 11.02 36.02 26.57
N ALA A 391 12.27 36.29 26.89
CA ALA A 391 12.60 37.19 28.00
C ALA A 391 12.16 38.63 27.67
N PRO A 392 11.60 39.38 28.64
CA PRO A 392 11.31 40.79 28.47
C PRO A 392 12.60 41.58 28.24
N ASP A 393 12.48 42.78 27.67
CA ASP A 393 13.63 43.68 27.59
C ASP A 393 14.16 43.96 29.00
N ALA A 394 15.49 44.09 29.12
CA ALA A 394 16.07 44.53 30.38
C ALA A 394 15.40 45.86 30.79
N PRO A 395 14.93 46.00 32.05
CA PRO A 395 14.47 47.29 32.52
C PRO A 395 15.60 48.29 32.27
N ALA A 396 15.29 49.42 31.63
CA ALA A 396 16.28 50.44 31.35
C ALA A 396 17.08 50.69 32.64
N ALA A 397 18.40 50.43 32.59
CA ALA A 397 19.26 50.47 33.77
C ALA A 397 18.96 51.75 34.56
N GLY A 398 18.46 51.56 35.78
CA GLY A 398 17.73 52.57 36.52
C GLY A 398 18.47 53.90 36.62
N GLU A 399 17.68 54.96 36.54
CA GLU A 399 17.90 56.16 37.33
C GLU A 399 18.26 55.69 38.75
N ILE A 400 19.53 55.87 39.11
CA ILE A 400 20.11 55.42 40.37
C ILE A 400 19.34 56.13 41.48
N VAL A 401 18.55 55.40 42.25
CA VAL A 401 18.09 55.84 43.57
C VAL A 401 19.32 55.74 44.48
N PRO A 402 19.91 56.85 44.95
CA PRO A 402 21.05 56.77 45.85
C PRO A 402 20.55 56.31 47.22
N GLU A 403 21.17 55.24 47.69
CA GLU A 403 21.00 54.66 49.01
C GLU A 403 21.37 55.67 50.11
N GLU A 404 20.57 55.59 51.16
CA GLU A 404 20.53 56.35 52.40
C GLU A 404 21.90 56.46 53.10
N LEU A 405 22.35 57.69 53.37
CA LEU A 405 23.24 58.00 54.49
C LEU A 405 22.76 59.31 55.16
N GLU A 406 22.35 59.19 56.42
CA GLU A 406 21.90 60.30 57.29
C GLU A 406 23.06 61.21 57.79
N PRO A 407 22.85 62.17 58.73
CA PRO A 407 22.97 63.62 58.56
C PRO A 407 24.22 64.19 59.29
N PHE A 408 24.32 65.54 59.44
CA PHE A 408 25.34 66.38 60.15
C PHE A 408 26.33 67.10 59.18
N VAL A 409 26.62 68.41 59.19
CA VAL A 409 26.41 69.58 60.08
C VAL A 409 26.39 70.88 59.25
N GLU A 410 25.63 71.89 59.69
CA GLU A 410 25.70 73.29 59.28
C GLU A 410 27.01 73.98 59.71
N GLU A 411 27.74 74.64 58.79
CA GLU A 411 28.41 75.91 59.13
C GLU A 411 28.28 76.91 57.97
N GLU A 412 28.02 78.14 58.38
CA GLU A 412 27.55 79.30 57.62
C GLU A 412 28.68 80.04 56.82
N PRO A 413 28.29 80.98 55.93
CA PRO A 413 29.14 81.64 54.91
C PRO A 413 30.00 82.78 55.57
N PRO A 414 30.78 83.69 54.89
CA PRO A 414 30.47 84.33 53.60
C PRO A 414 31.63 84.97 52.76
N ILE A 415 31.22 85.71 51.70
CA ILE A 415 31.74 87.01 51.19
C ILE A 415 32.58 87.04 49.88
N ASP A 416 32.06 87.89 48.97
CA ASP A 416 32.64 88.78 47.94
C ASP A 416 33.00 88.31 46.51
N SER A 417 32.10 88.72 45.59
CA SER A 417 32.36 89.46 44.33
C SER A 417 33.24 90.72 44.57
N PRO A 418 33.79 91.49 43.59
CA PRO A 418 33.37 91.60 42.19
C PRO A 418 34.45 91.89 41.11
N ALA A 419 34.00 91.77 39.85
CA ALA A 419 34.16 92.66 38.68
C ALA A 419 35.52 93.14 38.10
N GLU A 420 35.38 93.42 36.79
CA GLU A 420 36.12 94.35 35.93
C GLU A 420 37.38 93.82 35.20
N GLU A 421 37.70 94.19 33.97
CA GLU A 421 37.07 94.87 32.82
C GLU A 421 38.15 94.85 31.70
N SER A 422 37.78 95.25 30.49
CA SER A 422 38.67 95.87 29.47
C SER A 422 39.53 94.90 28.65
N ASP A 423 39.77 95.07 27.35
CA ASP A 423 39.28 95.97 26.30
C ASP A 423 39.97 95.50 25.00
N GLY A 424 39.46 95.97 23.85
CA GLY A 424 40.35 96.25 22.71
C GLY A 424 40.40 95.23 21.57
N GLY A 425 39.39 95.29 20.71
CA GLY A 425 39.55 95.86 19.36
C GLY A 425 40.23 95.04 18.24
N GLY A 426 39.65 95.13 17.05
CA GLY A 426 40.44 95.39 15.85
C GLY A 426 40.38 94.39 14.68
N ASP A 427 39.24 94.41 13.99
CA ASP A 427 39.11 94.66 12.54
C ASP A 427 39.72 93.74 11.44
N ASN A 428 38.79 93.32 10.59
CA ASN A 428 38.79 93.17 9.12
C ASN A 428 39.88 92.36 8.38
N GLY A 429 39.37 91.36 7.64
CA GLY A 429 39.13 91.62 6.22
C GLY A 429 39.63 90.58 5.22
N GLY A 430 38.68 89.93 4.55
CA GLY A 430 38.72 89.81 3.08
C GLY A 430 39.17 88.48 2.45
N GLY A 431 38.24 87.83 1.77
CA GLY A 431 38.41 87.61 0.32
C GLY A 431 38.68 86.19 -0.18
N SER A 432 37.60 85.60 -0.73
CA SER A 432 37.51 85.11 -2.11
C SER A 432 38.10 83.74 -2.52
N THR A 433 37.14 82.88 -2.94
CA THR A 433 37.09 82.06 -4.16
C THR A 433 38.10 80.93 -4.40
N GLY A 434 37.54 79.77 -4.75
CA GLY A 434 37.88 79.14 -6.03
C GLY A 434 38.35 77.70 -5.97
N ASP A 435 37.43 76.80 -6.35
CA ASP A 435 37.61 75.58 -7.15
C ASP A 435 39.01 75.01 -7.40
N GLY A 436 39.08 73.68 -7.41
CA GLY A 436 39.93 72.99 -8.38
C GLY A 436 40.50 71.65 -7.92
N SER A 437 39.94 70.58 -8.48
CA SER A 437 40.38 69.19 -8.43
C SER A 437 41.89 68.97 -8.61
N GLY A 438 42.44 67.97 -7.92
CA GLY A 438 43.78 67.44 -8.20
C GLY A 438 44.07 66.14 -7.45
N THR A 439 44.35 65.10 -8.22
CA THR A 439 44.72 63.72 -7.91
C THR A 439 46.05 63.54 -7.17
N GLY A 440 46.25 62.39 -6.50
CA GLY A 440 47.55 61.82 -6.10
C GLY A 440 47.49 61.18 -4.70
N ASP A 441 47.33 59.85 -4.60
CA ASP A 441 48.40 58.83 -4.55
C ASP A 441 49.11 58.75 -3.18
N ALA A 442 49.07 57.57 -2.56
CA ALA A 442 50.16 57.01 -1.75
C ALA A 442 49.81 55.62 -1.18
N GLY A 443 50.63 54.62 -1.53
CA GLY A 443 51.34 53.89 -0.48
C GLY A 443 50.91 52.45 -0.15
N GLY A 444 51.25 51.51 -1.03
CA GLY A 444 52.31 50.51 -0.81
C GLY A 444 52.32 49.59 0.44
N SER A 445 52.44 48.29 0.15
CA SER A 445 53.21 47.19 0.80
C SER A 445 52.32 45.95 1.04
N GLY A 446 52.71 44.71 0.72
CA GLY A 446 53.89 44.14 0.08
C GLY A 446 53.74 42.60 0.04
N ALA A 447 54.25 42.00 -1.04
CA ALA A 447 54.80 40.63 -1.26
C ALA A 447 54.31 39.41 -0.42
N GLY A 448 54.17 38.20 -0.95
CA GLY A 448 54.53 37.64 -2.26
C GLY A 448 54.49 36.10 -2.25
N GLU A 449 54.14 35.55 -3.43
CA GLU A 449 54.59 34.32 -4.11
C GLU A 449 54.47 32.91 -3.47
N ALA A 450 53.52 32.10 -4.02
CA ALA A 450 53.64 30.88 -4.85
C ALA A 450 54.77 29.82 -4.58
N PRO A 451 54.81 28.58 -5.19
CA PRO A 451 53.97 28.00 -6.26
C PRO A 451 53.67 26.46 -6.22
N ALA A 452 52.94 26.00 -7.25
CA ALA A 452 53.06 24.75 -8.04
C ALA A 452 52.66 23.33 -7.52
N ALA A 453 51.56 22.83 -8.13
CA ALA A 453 51.34 21.57 -8.89
C ALA A 453 51.91 20.20 -8.45
N SER A 454 51.00 19.19 -8.40
CA SER A 454 50.94 17.97 -9.26
C SER A 454 50.57 16.65 -8.53
N GLY A 455 49.75 15.82 -9.19
CA GLY A 455 49.90 14.35 -9.22
C GLY A 455 49.10 13.44 -8.28
N GLY A 456 48.12 12.70 -8.84
CA GLY A 456 48.14 11.22 -8.91
C GLY A 456 47.64 10.33 -7.74
N ALA A 457 46.51 9.64 -8.00
CA ALA A 457 46.20 8.20 -7.76
C ALA A 457 46.15 7.56 -6.33
N GLY A 458 45.03 6.85 -6.06
CA GLY A 458 45.05 5.41 -5.74
C GLY A 458 44.82 4.89 -4.30
N SER A 459 43.66 4.24 -4.12
CA SER A 459 43.39 2.97 -3.38
C SER A 459 43.50 2.81 -1.84
N ASP A 460 42.46 2.12 -1.35
CA ASP A 460 42.38 1.06 -0.32
C ASP A 460 42.19 1.33 1.20
N ALA A 461 41.07 0.75 1.64
CA ALA A 461 40.64 0.21 2.93
C ALA A 461 41.67 -0.04 4.05
N ALA A 462 41.23 0.19 5.30
CA ALA A 462 41.35 -0.79 6.39
C ALA A 462 40.50 -0.43 7.61
N ALA A 463 40.14 -1.49 8.34
CA ALA A 463 39.22 -1.60 9.46
C ALA A 463 39.73 -1.03 10.80
N GLY A 464 38.79 -0.88 11.74
CA GLY A 464 39.03 -0.88 13.18
C GLY A 464 37.83 -1.50 13.90
N GLY A 465 38.06 -2.64 14.58
CA GLY A 465 37.10 -3.29 15.47
C GLY A 465 37.70 -3.49 16.87
N SER A 466 36.85 -3.82 17.85
CA SER A 466 37.13 -4.49 19.15
C SER A 466 35.94 -4.22 20.09
N THR A 467 35.05 -5.16 20.45
CA THR A 467 35.09 -6.39 21.31
C THR A 467 34.81 -6.16 22.80
N THR A 468 33.89 -6.98 23.34
CA THR A 468 33.82 -7.75 24.62
C THR A 468 32.34 -7.99 24.99
N GLY A 469 31.80 -9.16 25.37
CA GLY A 469 32.28 -10.53 25.56
C GLY A 469 31.29 -11.35 26.43
N SER A 470 31.12 -12.65 26.11
CA SER A 470 30.87 -13.85 26.99
C SER A 470 29.64 -13.90 27.94
N ASP A 471 29.00 -15.03 28.30
CA ASP A 471 29.06 -16.47 27.97
C ASP A 471 27.88 -17.19 28.67
N GLY A 472 27.48 -18.38 28.17
CA GLY A 472 27.18 -19.54 29.04
C GLY A 472 25.74 -20.09 29.13
N SER A 473 25.47 -21.23 28.49
CA SER A 473 25.19 -22.52 29.16
C SER A 473 24.21 -23.45 28.40
N SER A 474 24.64 -24.70 28.29
CA SER A 474 24.05 -25.89 27.66
C SER A 474 23.18 -26.75 28.58
N SER A 475 22.22 -27.51 28.03
CA SER A 475 21.75 -28.85 28.49
C SER A 475 20.73 -29.39 27.46
N ALA A 476 21.02 -30.41 26.64
CA ALA A 476 20.79 -31.87 26.88
C ALA A 476 19.35 -32.21 27.33
N GLY A 477 18.59 -33.17 26.79
CA GLY A 477 18.80 -34.22 25.79
C GLY A 477 17.55 -35.14 25.75
N GLY A 478 17.52 -36.11 24.81
CA GLY A 478 16.58 -37.25 24.80
C GLY A 478 15.81 -37.43 23.48
N THR A 479 16.35 -38.10 22.44
CA THR A 479 16.45 -39.56 22.18
C THR A 479 15.27 -40.18 21.41
N THR A 480 15.58 -40.63 20.18
CA THR A 480 15.28 -41.95 19.54
C THR A 480 13.80 -42.29 19.27
N THR A 481 13.37 -42.77 18.10
CA THR A 481 13.87 -43.83 17.18
C THR A 481 13.22 -43.58 15.80
N GLY A 482 13.79 -43.84 14.62
CA GLY A 482 14.83 -44.78 14.22
C GLY A 482 14.29 -45.67 13.08
N SER A 483 15.19 -45.98 12.14
CA SER A 483 15.11 -47.00 11.06
C SER A 483 14.39 -46.57 9.77
N ASP A 484 14.83 -46.88 8.54
CA ASP A 484 16.02 -47.44 7.87
C ASP A 484 15.53 -47.57 6.40
N GLY A 485 16.29 -47.62 5.31
CA GLY A 485 17.71 -47.61 4.99
C GLY A 485 17.83 -47.10 3.53
N GLY A 486 19.02 -46.71 3.06
CA GLY A 486 19.92 -47.60 2.27
C GLY A 486 19.41 -47.78 0.83
N SER A 487 20.16 -47.67 -0.26
CA SER A 487 21.60 -47.64 -0.53
C SER A 487 21.75 -47.60 -2.07
N THR A 488 22.83 -46.98 -2.59
CA THR A 488 23.59 -47.38 -3.82
C THR A 488 22.88 -47.35 -5.20
N SER A 489 23.47 -47.18 -6.38
CA SER A 489 24.79 -46.86 -6.96
C SER A 489 24.66 -47.07 -8.49
N GLY A 490 25.54 -46.48 -9.32
CA GLY A 490 25.88 -46.96 -10.67
C GLY A 490 25.23 -46.17 -11.82
N GLU A 491 25.98 -45.34 -12.57
CA GLU A 491 26.88 -45.67 -13.69
C GLU A 491 26.16 -45.92 -15.04
N GLY A 492 26.58 -45.17 -16.07
CA GLY A 492 26.93 -45.78 -17.35
C GLY A 492 26.13 -45.42 -18.62
N SER A 493 26.75 -44.58 -19.45
CA SER A 493 27.02 -44.80 -20.89
C SER A 493 25.93 -44.60 -21.97
N ASN A 494 26.14 -43.52 -22.74
CA ASN A 494 26.48 -43.45 -24.18
C ASN A 494 25.62 -44.18 -25.24
N GLY A 495 25.25 -43.46 -26.32
CA GLY A 495 24.71 -44.05 -27.55
C GLY A 495 24.31 -43.04 -28.64
N ASN A 496 25.23 -42.79 -29.57
CA ASN A 496 25.12 -41.98 -30.79
C ASN A 496 24.61 -42.81 -32.01
N SER A 497 23.81 -42.20 -32.89
CA SER A 497 23.71 -42.45 -34.36
C SER A 497 22.54 -41.61 -34.92
N GLY A 498 22.71 -40.61 -35.80
CA GLY A 498 23.10 -40.71 -37.23
C GLY A 498 21.88 -41.12 -38.07
N GLY A 499 21.43 -40.49 -39.15
CA GLY A 499 21.86 -39.37 -40.00
C GLY A 499 20.86 -39.26 -41.18
N ASP A 500 21.16 -38.36 -42.13
CA ASP A 500 20.68 -38.25 -43.52
C ASP A 500 19.66 -37.14 -43.93
N THR A 501 20.24 -36.11 -44.58
CA THR A 501 19.95 -35.53 -45.94
C THR A 501 18.55 -34.97 -46.25
N SER A 502 18.35 -33.89 -47.01
CA SER A 502 19.19 -32.93 -47.75
C SER A 502 18.28 -31.85 -48.36
N SER A 503 18.76 -30.60 -48.38
CA SER A 503 18.77 -29.63 -49.50
C SER A 503 17.48 -29.21 -50.23
N GLY A 504 17.31 -27.88 -50.34
CA GLY A 504 16.48 -27.23 -51.34
C GLY A 504 16.50 -25.70 -51.23
N ASP A 505 17.54 -25.08 -51.79
CA ASP A 505 17.66 -23.62 -51.98
C ASP A 505 16.67 -23.08 -53.02
N GLY A 506 16.27 -21.81 -52.85
CA GLY A 506 15.54 -21.05 -53.86
C GLY A 506 15.51 -19.56 -53.54
N ALA A 507 16.52 -18.83 -53.99
CA ALA A 507 16.57 -17.36 -54.02
C ALA A 507 15.75 -16.80 -55.20
N GLY A 508 15.14 -15.62 -55.01
CA GLY A 508 14.46 -14.89 -56.08
C GLY A 508 14.02 -13.49 -55.63
N SER A 509 14.88 -12.51 -55.87
CA SER A 509 14.64 -11.07 -55.77
C SER A 509 13.64 -10.56 -56.82
N ASN A 510 12.78 -9.59 -56.47
CA ASN A 510 12.63 -8.40 -57.33
C ASN A 510 12.06 -7.19 -56.57
N ALA A 511 12.52 -6.01 -56.99
CA ALA A 511 12.28 -4.70 -56.41
C ALA A 511 11.05 -3.99 -57.01
N ASN A 512 10.73 -2.86 -56.36
CA ASN A 512 10.41 -1.55 -56.96
C ASN A 512 8.99 -1.02 -56.75
N GLY A 513 8.90 0.27 -56.40
CA GLY A 513 7.69 1.07 -56.53
C GLY A 513 7.45 2.08 -55.40
N GLY A 514 8.16 3.21 -55.41
CA GLY A 514 7.80 4.40 -54.64
C GLY A 514 6.62 5.17 -55.25
N GLY A 515 6.08 6.12 -54.49
CA GLY A 515 5.06 7.06 -54.92
C GLY A 515 4.60 7.99 -53.80
N ASP A 516 5.30 9.11 -53.65
CA ASP A 516 4.80 10.32 -52.98
C ASP A 516 3.69 10.97 -53.82
N ALA A 517 2.66 11.54 -53.17
CA ALA A 517 2.12 12.87 -53.53
C ALA A 517 0.98 13.32 -52.59
N ASN A 518 1.12 14.57 -52.17
CA ASN A 518 0.21 15.44 -51.42
C ASN A 518 -1.21 15.59 -52.03
N GLY A 519 -2.16 15.94 -51.17
CA GLY A 519 -3.43 16.56 -51.52
C GLY A 519 -3.98 17.40 -50.37
N ASP A 520 -3.80 18.71 -50.49
CA ASP A 520 -4.26 19.81 -49.63
C ASP A 520 -5.73 20.23 -49.94
N SER A 521 -6.27 21.12 -49.09
CA SER A 521 -7.52 21.91 -49.12
C SER A 521 -8.73 21.29 -48.40
N GLY A 522 -9.49 21.98 -47.56
CA GLY A 522 -9.49 23.39 -47.14
C GLY A 522 -10.91 23.81 -46.70
N ALA A 523 -10.99 24.77 -45.75
CA ALA A 523 -12.18 25.55 -45.30
C ALA A 523 -13.31 24.78 -44.58
N GLY A 524 -13.96 25.25 -43.51
CA GLY A 524 -14.17 26.56 -42.88
C GLY A 524 -15.62 26.53 -42.36
N SER A 525 -15.94 26.82 -41.08
CA SER A 525 -16.55 28.10 -40.66
C SER A 525 -17.09 28.00 -39.20
N ASN A 526 -16.81 29.04 -38.39
CA ASN A 526 -17.67 29.85 -37.50
C ASN A 526 -18.89 29.21 -36.78
N SER A 527 -19.30 29.56 -35.54
CA SER A 527 -19.12 30.80 -34.75
C SER A 527 -19.79 30.68 -33.36
N ASN A 528 -19.36 31.55 -32.43
CA ASN A 528 -20.03 32.13 -31.23
C ASN A 528 -20.30 31.19 -30.03
N GLY A 529 -19.85 31.49 -28.80
CA GLY A 529 -20.08 32.72 -27.99
C GLY A 529 -21.35 32.47 -27.15
N SER A 530 -21.43 32.59 -25.81
CA SER A 530 -20.85 33.55 -24.87
C SER A 530 -21.27 33.18 -23.43
N ASP A 531 -20.42 33.57 -22.47
CA ASP A 531 -20.70 34.15 -21.15
C ASP A 531 -21.48 33.45 -20.00
N SER A 532 -20.85 33.61 -18.82
CA SER A 532 -21.40 34.10 -17.54
C SER A 532 -21.51 33.13 -16.35
N SER A 533 -20.55 33.32 -15.43
CA SER A 533 -20.71 33.63 -14.00
C SER A 533 -21.62 32.79 -13.08
N GLY A 534 -21.05 32.50 -11.90
CA GLY A 534 -21.72 32.80 -10.63
C GLY A 534 -22.15 31.59 -9.82
N GLY A 535 -21.52 31.42 -8.66
CA GLY A 535 -21.88 30.40 -7.67
C GLY A 535 -23.13 30.71 -6.86
N GLY A 536 -23.44 29.82 -5.91
CA GLY A 536 -24.48 30.03 -4.92
C GLY A 536 -25.06 28.71 -4.42
N ALA A 537 -24.86 28.45 -3.13
CA ALA A 537 -25.47 27.38 -2.36
C ALA A 537 -27.02 27.46 -2.37
N ASP A 538 -27.70 26.33 -2.22
CA ASP A 538 -28.48 26.06 -1.01
C ASP A 538 -29.26 24.73 -1.05
N SER A 539 -29.59 24.35 0.17
CA SER A 539 -30.17 23.14 0.72
C SER A 539 -31.55 22.67 0.18
N ASN A 540 -31.76 21.37 0.37
CA ASN A 540 -32.99 20.71 0.84
C ASN A 540 -34.20 20.59 -0.12
N ALA A 541 -34.52 19.35 -0.54
CA ALA A 541 -35.89 18.87 -0.70
C ALA A 541 -35.91 17.34 -0.85
N GLY A 542 -36.33 16.65 0.21
CA GLY A 542 -36.84 15.29 0.12
C GLY A 542 -38.34 15.27 -0.17
N GLY A 543 -38.82 14.13 -0.67
CA GLY A 543 -40.20 13.70 -0.49
C GLY A 543 -40.95 13.31 -1.77
N ASN A 544 -41.12 12.00 -1.98
CA ASN A 544 -42.26 11.50 -2.74
C ASN A 544 -42.88 10.27 -2.06
N THR A 545 -44.18 10.41 -1.77
CA THR A 545 -45.28 9.42 -1.72
C THR A 545 -45.26 8.24 -0.75
N GLY A 546 -46.34 8.16 0.04
CA GLY A 546 -46.86 6.91 0.60
C GLY A 546 -47.89 7.10 1.72
N ALA A 547 -49.13 7.38 1.36
CA ALA A 547 -50.26 7.55 2.28
C ALA A 547 -50.76 6.23 2.90
N GLY A 548 -51.21 6.29 4.16
CA GLY A 548 -51.92 5.21 4.85
C GLY A 548 -52.56 5.71 6.15
N THR A 549 -53.87 5.88 6.13
CA THR A 549 -54.74 6.46 7.17
C THR A 549 -55.02 5.51 8.34
N GLY A 550 -55.17 6.04 9.57
CA GLY A 550 -55.78 5.34 10.69
C GLY A 550 -55.80 6.18 11.98
N SER A 551 -56.98 6.64 12.36
CA SER A 551 -57.23 7.62 13.42
C SER A 551 -57.49 6.97 14.80
N ASN A 552 -57.13 7.72 15.86
CA ASN A 552 -57.94 8.07 17.04
C ASN A 552 -57.50 7.58 18.44
N ALA A 553 -57.73 8.50 19.41
CA ALA A 553 -57.94 8.35 20.85
C ALA A 553 -56.78 8.51 21.87
N LYS A 554 -56.75 9.71 22.48
CA LYS A 554 -56.71 10.05 23.92
C LYS A 554 -55.95 9.14 24.91
N GLY A 555 -54.90 9.72 25.51
CA GLY A 555 -54.81 10.07 26.94
C GLY A 555 -54.85 8.95 27.99
N GLY A 556 -53.73 8.72 28.67
CA GLY A 556 -53.64 7.88 29.87
C GLY A 556 -52.31 8.07 30.63
N ASN A 557 -52.44 8.34 31.92
CA ASN A 557 -51.46 8.74 32.94
C ASN A 557 -50.27 7.78 33.22
N SER A 558 -49.12 8.42 33.50
CA SER A 558 -48.22 8.30 34.67
C SER A 558 -48.00 6.99 35.45
N VAL A 559 -46.72 6.90 35.89
CA VAL A 559 -46.14 6.29 37.11
C VAL A 559 -45.52 4.91 36.95
N ALA A 560 -44.26 4.90 37.40
CA ALA A 560 -43.45 3.78 37.84
C ALA A 560 -44.23 2.73 38.64
N ASN A 561 -43.67 1.53 38.71
CA ASN A 561 -43.07 0.99 39.94
C ASN A 561 -43.10 -0.55 39.92
N VAL A 562 -42.11 -1.10 40.63
CA VAL A 562 -42.08 -2.44 41.26
C VAL A 562 -41.88 -3.66 40.37
N SER A 563 -40.77 -4.34 40.63
CA SER A 563 -40.75 -5.80 40.70
C SER A 563 -40.05 -6.21 41.99
N SER A 564 -40.85 -6.67 42.96
CA SER A 564 -40.39 -7.36 44.16
C SER A 564 -41.46 -8.36 44.62
N SER A 565 -41.11 -9.64 44.69
CA SER A 565 -41.49 -10.58 45.76
C SER A 565 -40.65 -11.85 45.56
N ILE A 566 -39.65 -12.15 46.40
CA ILE A 566 -39.67 -12.73 47.77
C ILE A 566 -39.73 -14.27 47.76
N ALA A 567 -38.62 -14.88 48.19
CA ALA A 567 -38.49 -15.96 49.20
C ALA A 567 -36.98 -16.34 49.28
N GLY A 568 -36.27 -16.46 50.40
CA GLY A 568 -36.56 -16.28 51.81
C GLY A 568 -35.33 -16.70 52.65
N GLY A 569 -35.07 -15.98 53.75
CA GLY A 569 -34.63 -16.59 55.03
C GLY A 569 -33.14 -16.66 55.34
N THR A 570 -32.49 -15.60 55.84
CA THR A 570 -32.32 -15.19 57.27
C THR A 570 -31.15 -15.84 58.03
N SER A 571 -30.22 -14.96 58.47
CA SER A 571 -29.57 -14.86 59.80
C SER A 571 -28.03 -14.84 59.74
N ASN A 572 -27.27 -14.12 60.56
CA ASN A 572 -27.44 -12.88 61.32
C ASN A 572 -26.03 -12.49 61.85
N ARG A 573 -25.77 -11.19 61.97
CA ARG A 573 -24.94 -10.48 62.98
C ARG A 573 -23.39 -10.48 62.98
N SER A 574 -22.93 -9.23 62.86
CA SER A 574 -22.11 -8.42 63.80
C SER A 574 -20.59 -8.64 63.81
N SER A 575 -19.81 -7.63 63.39
CA SER A 575 -19.31 -6.50 64.21
C SER A 575 -17.95 -6.82 64.85
N SER A 576 -16.98 -5.95 64.58
CA SER A 576 -15.62 -5.74 65.14
C SER A 576 -15.53 -5.88 66.69
N PRO A 577 -14.38 -5.77 67.42
CA PRO A 577 -13.07 -5.16 67.05
C PRO A 577 -11.78 -5.67 67.81
N ILE A 578 -10.64 -4.97 67.59
CA ILE A 578 -9.59 -4.53 68.56
C ILE A 578 -8.53 -5.52 69.17
N VAL A 579 -7.25 -5.23 68.81
CA VAL A 579 -6.01 -4.98 69.62
C VAL A 579 -5.42 -6.05 70.55
N LEU A 580 -4.07 -6.28 70.46
CA LEU A 580 -2.99 -6.14 71.50
C LEU A 580 -1.71 -6.84 70.95
N ALA A 581 -0.57 -6.21 70.64
CA ALA A 581 0.44 -5.42 71.37
C ALA A 581 1.60 -6.21 72.04
N ALA A 582 2.78 -5.56 71.97
CA ALA A 582 4.01 -5.64 72.80
C ALA A 582 5.09 -6.69 72.43
N ALA A 583 6.40 -6.45 72.62
CA ALA A 583 7.29 -5.29 72.79
C ALA A 583 8.72 -5.82 73.04
N LYS A 584 9.77 -5.08 72.66
CA LYS A 584 11.03 -4.87 73.45
C LYS A 584 11.94 -3.82 72.79
N THR A 585 12.59 -3.01 73.61
CA THR A 585 13.30 -1.75 73.27
C THR A 585 14.77 -1.78 73.73
N ARG A 586 15.59 -0.85 73.16
CA ARG A 586 16.93 -0.29 73.53
C ARG A 586 18.14 -0.87 72.77
N ILE A 587 19.15 -0.14 72.22
CA ILE A 587 19.66 1.26 72.32
C ILE A 587 20.50 1.62 71.05
N VAL A 588 20.38 2.87 70.58
CA VAL A 588 21.33 3.85 69.95
C VAL A 588 22.63 3.38 69.24
N LYS A 589 22.78 3.66 67.94
CA LYS A 589 23.51 4.80 67.29
C LYS A 589 23.88 4.40 65.84
N VAL A 590 23.65 5.31 64.88
CA VAL A 590 24.48 5.65 63.70
C VAL A 590 23.58 6.36 62.66
N LEU A 591 23.91 7.60 62.32
CA LEU A 591 23.26 8.42 61.29
C LEU A 591 23.36 7.78 59.90
N PRO A 592 22.41 8.08 59.00
CA PRO A 592 22.76 8.38 57.62
C PRO A 592 22.00 9.61 57.08
N PRO A 593 22.29 10.08 55.85
CA PRO A 593 22.94 11.36 55.58
C PRO A 593 21.96 12.49 55.28
N SER A 594 22.47 13.72 55.42
CA SER A 594 21.86 14.94 54.90
C SER A 594 21.48 14.77 53.42
N PRO A 595 20.24 15.04 53.01
CA PRO A 595 19.98 15.38 51.62
C PRO A 595 20.59 16.75 51.37
N ALA A 596 21.39 16.86 50.32
CA ALA A 596 21.84 18.12 49.78
C ALA A 596 20.62 18.99 49.48
N GLU A 597 20.65 20.22 49.99
CA GLU A 597 19.73 21.27 49.61
C GLU A 597 19.79 21.43 48.10
N SER A 598 18.63 21.23 47.47
CA SER A 598 18.34 21.71 46.14
C SER A 598 18.66 23.19 46.09
N GLU A 599 19.44 23.60 45.09
CA GLU A 599 19.54 24.97 44.65
C GLU A 599 18.12 25.49 44.35
N ALA A 600 17.49 26.09 45.35
CA ALA A 600 16.39 26.99 45.14
C ALA A 600 17.02 28.24 44.54
N GLU A 601 16.81 28.45 43.24
CA GLU A 601 16.91 29.80 42.67
C GLU A 601 16.02 30.70 43.51
N ILE A 602 16.66 31.51 44.35
CA ILE A 602 16.02 32.56 45.12
C ILE A 602 15.50 33.56 44.10
N LEU A 603 14.21 33.45 43.74
CA LEU A 603 13.48 34.56 43.14
C LEU A 603 13.54 35.70 44.16
N PRO A 604 14.00 36.91 43.77
CA PRO A 604 13.99 38.04 44.69
C PRO A 604 12.54 38.33 45.10
N ASP A 605 12.36 38.72 46.36
CA ASP A 605 11.10 39.22 46.91
C ASP A 605 10.66 40.43 46.08
N LEU A 606 9.79 40.21 45.09
CA LEU A 606 9.34 41.23 44.14
C LEU A 606 8.25 42.08 44.82
N PRO A 607 8.32 43.42 44.73
CA PRO A 607 7.41 44.31 45.45
C PRO A 607 5.95 44.15 44.98
N PRO A 608 4.96 44.51 45.84
CA PRO A 608 3.52 44.37 45.57
C PRO A 608 2.96 45.40 44.55
N GLU A 609 3.81 45.99 43.69
CA GLU A 609 3.40 46.95 42.67
C GLU A 609 3.14 46.26 41.33
N PRO A 610 2.25 46.79 40.47
CA PRO A 610 2.06 46.26 39.13
C PRO A 610 3.40 46.28 38.38
N LEU A 611 3.83 45.12 37.89
CA LEU A 611 5.06 45.03 37.10
C LEU A 611 4.77 45.39 35.66
N ASP A 612 5.51 46.38 35.15
CA ASP A 612 5.50 46.78 33.76
C ASP A 612 6.64 46.07 33.01
N PHE A 613 6.28 45.29 31.99
CA PHE A 613 7.24 44.61 31.11
C PHE A 613 7.17 45.18 29.71
N SER A 614 8.33 45.47 29.12
CA SER A 614 8.46 45.85 27.72
C SER A 614 8.98 44.67 26.90
N TYR A 615 8.42 44.52 25.70
CA TYR A 615 8.87 43.63 24.64
C TYR A 615 8.99 44.47 23.36
N ALA A 616 10.03 45.29 23.29
CA ALA A 616 10.22 46.30 22.26
C ALA A 616 10.40 45.66 20.88
N ALA A 617 11.07 44.51 20.81
CA ALA A 617 11.19 43.71 19.60
C ALA A 617 9.83 43.26 19.04
N HIS A 618 8.86 43.02 19.92
CA HIS A 618 7.48 42.65 19.55
C HIS A 618 6.52 43.84 19.53
N GLN A 619 6.99 45.04 19.90
CA GLN A 619 6.21 46.27 20.00
C GLN A 619 5.02 46.17 20.97
N PHE A 620 5.25 45.49 22.10
CA PHE A 620 4.30 45.32 23.20
C PHE A 620 4.87 45.81 24.52
N SER A 621 3.99 46.21 25.43
CA SER A 621 4.27 46.24 26.86
C SER A 621 3.05 45.74 27.63
N PHE A 622 3.28 45.12 28.78
CA PHE A 622 2.25 44.47 29.58
C PHE A 622 2.32 44.99 31.01
N LYS A 623 1.16 45.24 31.61
CA LYS A 623 1.07 45.44 33.06
C LYS A 623 0.54 44.19 33.71
N LEU A 624 1.28 43.67 34.68
CA LEU A 624 0.89 42.50 35.43
C LEU A 624 0.47 42.91 36.84
N LYS A 625 -0.52 42.20 37.39
CA LYS A 625 -0.89 42.29 38.80
C LYS A 625 -0.80 40.91 39.43
N ALA A 626 -0.54 40.86 40.73
CA ALA A 626 -0.65 39.63 41.49
C ALA A 626 -2.07 39.05 41.30
N ASP A 627 -2.14 37.76 41.01
CA ASP A 627 -3.38 37.01 40.90
C ASP A 627 -4.05 36.97 42.28
N GLU A 628 -5.35 37.29 42.32
CA GLU A 628 -6.12 37.33 43.56
C GLU A 628 -6.20 35.95 44.23
N ASP A 629 -6.20 34.88 43.42
CA ASP A 629 -6.30 33.49 43.89
C ASP A 629 -4.92 32.88 44.18
N ASN A 630 -3.84 33.44 43.61
CA ASN A 630 -2.47 33.03 43.85
C ASN A 630 -1.53 34.25 43.84
N PRO A 631 -1.30 34.89 45.01
CA PRO A 631 -0.49 36.12 45.09
C PRO A 631 0.96 35.97 44.61
N GLU A 632 1.47 34.74 44.53
CA GLU A 632 2.80 34.41 43.99
C GLU A 632 2.82 34.35 42.44
N ALA A 633 1.65 34.31 41.80
CA ALA A 633 1.49 34.38 40.36
C ALA A 633 1.09 35.78 39.92
N TYR A 634 1.71 36.27 38.85
CA TYR A 634 1.36 37.54 38.23
C TYR A 634 0.63 37.30 36.92
N ALA A 635 -0.52 37.94 36.71
CA ALA A 635 -1.33 37.83 35.51
C ALA A 635 -1.38 39.15 34.73
N VAL A 636 -1.41 39.07 33.40
CA VAL A 636 -1.53 40.23 32.51
C VAL A 636 -2.91 40.89 32.67
N THR A 637 -2.93 42.17 33.03
CA THR A 637 -4.17 42.96 33.22
C THR A 637 -4.35 44.06 32.18
N GLU A 638 -3.26 44.54 31.60
CA GLU A 638 -3.26 45.56 30.56
C GLU A 638 -2.22 45.22 29.50
N ILE A 639 -2.58 45.43 28.25
CA ILE A 639 -1.71 45.24 27.09
C ILE A 639 -1.60 46.57 26.36
N ASN A 640 -0.38 47.00 26.10
CA ASN A 640 -0.07 48.18 25.32
C ASN A 640 0.68 47.75 24.06
N THR A 641 0.30 48.28 22.90
CA THR A 641 1.01 48.02 21.66
C THR A 641 1.14 49.26 20.79
N TRP A 642 2.27 49.35 20.11
CA TRP A 642 2.53 50.30 19.04
C TRP A 642 2.85 49.58 17.72
N ASN A 643 2.49 48.29 17.63
CA ASN A 643 2.66 47.52 16.41
C ASN A 643 1.70 48.02 15.34
N LYS A 644 2.25 48.61 14.27
CA LYS A 644 1.48 49.23 13.19
C LYS A 644 0.46 48.26 12.58
N THR A 645 0.83 46.99 12.37
CA THR A 645 -0.05 45.97 11.78
C THR A 645 -1.24 45.67 12.69
N VAL A 646 -1.01 45.57 14.00
CA VAL A 646 -2.08 45.38 14.98
C VAL A 646 -3.01 46.60 15.01
N LEU A 647 -2.44 47.81 15.06
CA LEU A 647 -3.18 49.07 15.10
C LEU A 647 -4.09 49.22 13.87
N GLU A 648 -3.55 49.05 12.67
CA GLU A 648 -4.29 49.20 11.42
C GLU A 648 -5.39 48.13 11.27
N ARG A 649 -5.09 46.86 11.60
CA ARG A 649 -6.07 45.77 11.48
C ARG A 649 -7.21 45.92 12.47
N LEU A 650 -6.92 46.15 13.75
CA LEU A 650 -7.97 46.28 14.75
C LEU A 650 -8.78 47.56 14.57
N ALA A 651 -8.16 48.70 14.22
CA ALA A 651 -8.91 49.93 13.92
C ALA A 651 -9.92 49.70 12.79
N LYS A 652 -9.51 48.96 11.75
CA LYS A 652 -10.41 48.57 10.66
C LYS A 652 -11.55 47.66 11.13
N VAL A 653 -11.27 46.67 11.98
CA VAL A 653 -12.33 45.82 12.58
C VAL A 653 -13.35 46.67 13.35
N MET A 654 -12.88 47.61 14.16
CA MET A 654 -13.78 48.50 14.91
C MET A 654 -14.66 49.36 13.98
N GLU A 655 -14.12 49.80 12.84
CA GLU A 655 -14.85 50.55 11.81
C GLU A 655 -15.86 49.67 11.07
N ASP A 656 -15.45 48.48 10.63
CA ASP A 656 -16.27 47.52 9.88
C ASP A 656 -17.45 47.03 10.74
N GLU A 657 -17.23 46.79 12.04
CA GLU A 657 -18.27 46.44 13.02
C GLU A 657 -19.13 47.64 13.47
N LYS A 658 -18.78 48.86 13.04
CA LYS A 658 -19.48 50.12 13.39
C LYS A 658 -19.61 50.31 14.90
N LEU A 659 -18.56 49.97 15.65
CA LEU A 659 -18.57 50.10 17.10
C LEU A 659 -18.62 51.57 17.51
N LYS A 660 -19.43 51.88 18.51
CA LYS A 660 -19.55 53.24 19.04
C LYS A 660 -18.42 53.49 20.04
N GLY A 661 -17.45 54.30 19.62
CA GLY A 661 -16.36 54.75 20.48
C GLY A 661 -16.65 56.09 21.17
N ILE A 662 -16.03 56.30 22.34
CA ILE A 662 -16.01 57.60 23.03
C ILE A 662 -14.73 58.33 22.64
N LYS A 663 -14.86 59.54 22.08
CA LYS A 663 -13.74 60.39 21.68
C LYS A 663 -13.36 61.35 22.81
N GLN A 664 -12.10 61.33 23.23
CA GLN A 664 -11.53 62.26 24.20
C GLN A 664 -10.35 63.02 23.57
N SER A 665 -10.38 64.35 23.62
CA SER A 665 -9.28 65.18 23.09
C SER A 665 -8.13 65.22 24.09
N LEU A 666 -6.89 64.99 23.62
CA LEU A 666 -5.67 65.11 24.42
C LEU A 666 -4.92 66.43 24.17
N GLY A 667 -5.48 67.31 23.33
CA GLY A 667 -4.85 68.56 22.91
C GLY A 667 -4.04 68.44 21.61
N GLY A 668 -4.00 69.52 20.84
CA GLY A 668 -3.37 69.54 19.51
C GLY A 668 -4.10 68.63 18.51
N SER A 669 -3.35 67.82 17.76
CA SER A 669 -3.87 66.84 16.79
C SER A 669 -4.05 65.43 17.38
N LYS A 670 -3.93 65.28 18.71
CA LYS A 670 -4.01 63.98 19.41
C LYS A 670 -5.37 63.80 20.08
N TYR A 671 -5.93 62.62 19.94
CA TYR A 671 -7.16 62.22 20.64
C TYR A 671 -7.14 60.73 20.92
N GLU A 672 -7.94 60.32 21.90
CA GLU A 672 -8.22 58.92 22.20
C GLU A 672 -9.60 58.53 21.75
N MET A 673 -9.74 57.29 21.30
CA MET A 673 -11.01 56.66 21.01
C MET A 673 -11.11 55.39 21.83
N THR A 674 -12.12 55.34 22.71
CA THR A 674 -12.34 54.21 23.61
C THR A 674 -13.52 53.38 23.14
N TYR A 675 -13.31 52.09 22.92
CA TYR A 675 -14.32 51.12 22.49
C TYR A 675 -14.49 50.03 23.55
N LEU A 676 -15.74 49.60 23.77
CA LEU A 676 -16.06 48.40 24.52
C LEU A 676 -16.31 47.27 23.53
N TRP A 677 -15.49 46.22 23.57
CA TRP A 677 -15.60 45.08 22.66
C TRP A 677 -15.13 43.80 23.35
N ASN A 678 -15.92 42.73 23.25
CA ASN A 678 -15.62 41.42 23.84
C ASN A 678 -15.18 41.48 25.33
N ASP A 679 -15.91 42.24 26.16
CA ASP A 679 -15.64 42.42 27.60
C ASP A 679 -14.26 43.03 27.94
N ALA A 680 -13.66 43.72 26.97
CA ALA A 680 -12.44 44.49 27.15
C ALA A 680 -12.60 45.93 26.64
N LEU A 681 -11.82 46.83 27.23
CA LEU A 681 -11.75 48.22 26.83
C LEU A 681 -10.56 48.40 25.87
N TYR A 682 -10.83 48.82 24.65
CA TYR A 682 -9.83 49.15 23.63
C TYR A 682 -9.70 50.66 23.51
N ILE A 683 -8.57 51.20 23.95
CA ILE A 683 -8.26 52.64 23.91
C ILE A 683 -7.22 52.88 22.82
N PHE A 684 -7.65 53.43 21.69
CA PHE A 684 -6.75 53.84 20.61
C PHE A 684 -6.33 55.28 20.79
N THR A 685 -5.02 55.55 20.79
CA THR A 685 -4.48 56.91 20.68
C THR A 685 -4.20 57.23 19.21
N TYR A 686 -4.78 58.31 18.71
CA TYR A 686 -4.58 58.81 17.35
C TYR A 686 -3.71 60.08 17.34
N ASN A 687 -2.92 60.25 16.28
CA ASN A 687 -2.26 61.50 15.95
C ASN A 687 -2.50 61.84 14.48
N LYS A 688 -3.17 62.98 14.21
CA LYS A 688 -3.59 63.36 12.84
C LYS A 688 -4.35 62.22 12.13
N ASP A 689 -5.28 61.59 12.86
CA ASP A 689 -6.13 60.48 12.39
C ASP A 689 -5.40 59.16 12.06
N VAL A 690 -4.11 59.05 12.38
CA VAL A 690 -3.37 57.79 12.32
C VAL A 690 -3.30 57.16 13.72
N PRO A 691 -3.70 55.89 13.92
CA PRO A 691 -3.55 55.22 15.20
C PRO A 691 -2.05 55.00 15.49
N VAL A 692 -1.59 55.42 16.66
CA VAL A 692 -0.18 55.34 17.06
C VAL A 692 0.06 54.44 18.27
N ARG A 693 -0.99 54.17 19.07
CA ARG A 693 -0.94 53.29 20.24
C ARG A 693 -2.32 52.68 20.48
N LEU A 694 -2.33 51.47 21.00
CA LEU A 694 -3.51 50.79 21.51
C LEU A 694 -3.22 50.29 22.92
N SER A 695 -4.14 50.56 23.83
CA SER A 695 -4.18 49.98 25.18
C SER A 695 -5.44 49.13 25.32
N VAL A 696 -5.28 47.89 25.77
CA VAL A 696 -6.38 46.95 26.00
C VAL A 696 -6.43 46.60 27.47
N HIS A 697 -7.57 46.84 28.11
CA HIS A 697 -7.80 46.55 29.53
C HIS A 697 -8.89 45.50 29.67
N GLN A 698 -8.67 44.56 30.58
CA GLN A 698 -9.76 43.67 31.00
C GLN A 698 -10.72 44.44 31.89
N LEU A 699 -12.02 44.33 31.61
CA LEU A 699 -13.01 44.79 32.58
C LEU A 699 -13.09 43.77 33.70
N GLN A 700 -12.72 44.17 34.92
CA GLN A 700 -13.11 43.43 36.12
C GLN A 700 -14.63 43.63 36.30
N GLN A 701 -15.37 42.53 36.47
CA GLN A 701 -16.83 42.52 36.60
C GLN A 701 -17.34 43.29 37.82
#